data_AF-A0A329W3I2-F1
#
_entry.id   AF-A0A329W3I2-F1
#
_cell.length_a   1.000
_cell.length_b   1.000
_cell.length_c   1.000
_cell.angle_alpha   90.00
_cell.angle_beta   90.00
_cell.angle_gamma   90.00
#
_symmetry.space_group_name_H-M   'P 1'
#
loop_
_entity.id
_entity.type
_entity.pdbx_description
1 polymer ?
#
loop_
_entity_poly.entity_id
_entity_poly.type
_entity_poly.pdbx_seq_one_letter_code
_entity_poly.pdbx_strand_id
1 'polypeptide(L)'
;MGASITAINVAAALSVPEDKVLELRPTLLSPEHLDFIGLVRAGEQHKFVPNAVVLHDEQPFIYIIDDQKTSSVSERELQDSIRFLGLRADAPYAAVVRPGIVQVYALSNIRNDQPPLFEVNQLEPGILARLMTGDVLVNSKSGVNFGAHELMLELLNSVTDHLVHAKGIDPSEVLALVGRALFMRFLGDRGIIPEVSPLPDVDKIQDCFSTAKSAFAACRWLDKTFNGDLLELPDKGSIEYFQCLDSRTAVLNDLTAIMHGDRPLGKGVYQTQFSWGDLHFSYLPVGLLSQVYEVFSHRFDKRAAKRDSVYYTPHYIAENLINHAFKSLGTDAYKSRVLDPASGGGVFLLSAFRRLVKENWQATGVQPNTRVIRNILNNQLVGFDINPAARQLTALAIYLTALELDPEAEKLKDLVFTPLQDAVLIAAEKWDKYHPELNLGSLSPESLESYEGKFDLVIGNPPWTATKNSIRRDVLNSIVATHMTERGLEAVPNPDGVPDLPFVWASTRLAKPNGILAFALHGRLLTKISSIGHAARVSLFQGIEVNYILNGMELRNTFVWPNMSAHFCLLVARNKRAHKGSQFHAVTPVEDPALNRVGRIRVDSKDAWTSDVAMIEKTSHLFKTLAKGNALDIELIERIENLYPKSIADYLKDLNIPATHGYQTKQVDVPGVDSAFLYGMKNMPKPQDANWYIAPVDTFSDFQFQRVHRLREQENYDAPLVLLRESPSSKDNCPMAILTFQNVAYNRSYIGYSCKKSPEPELLAVYLSTLFNSRLFLYFTLMTSSKMGCERSTLQKVEAEMFPFCPLNELSEELKNQLVLIKEAFLTSSDDVENLVETFIRKLYHLRVGDVNLINDRLSLGLPYKAIRTNAVKAVDKKIIERFKQILQTTLLPFDMSDTPLCIEILDVGVFSPWVFIRLGEQEKSEIPSSEHLMTTIGMGDFLDASLVEIPFKDSLYLGILNQRRYWSSTSARTLALDLIKRGHPVLNRGYK
;
A
#
# COMPACT_ATOMS: atom_id res chain seq x y z
N MET A 1 37.92 -10.22 19.46
CA MET A 1 37.96 -10.75 18.09
C MET A 1 38.57 -9.67 17.20
N GLY A 2 39.62 -9.98 16.44
CA GLY A 2 40.32 -9.03 15.56
C GLY A 2 40.15 -9.38 14.09
N ALA A 3 38.98 -9.91 13.71
CA ALA A 3 38.66 -10.25 12.33
C ALA A 3 38.11 -9.02 11.62
N SER A 4 38.64 -8.70 10.44
CA SER A 4 38.09 -7.67 9.57
C SER A 4 36.60 -7.94 9.33
N ILE A 5 35.74 -6.92 9.47
CA ILE A 5 34.37 -7.02 8.96
C ILE A 5 34.46 -7.13 7.42
N THR A 6 34.00 -8.28 6.91
CA THR A 6 33.87 -8.64 5.49
C THR A 6 32.43 -9.12 5.28
N ALA A 7 31.95 -9.14 4.03
CA ALA A 7 30.64 -9.68 3.68
C ALA A 7 30.40 -11.08 4.28
N ILE A 8 31.36 -12.00 4.12
CA ILE A 8 31.35 -13.36 4.71
C ILE A 8 31.13 -13.34 6.23
N ASN A 9 31.86 -12.48 6.96
CA ASN A 9 31.79 -12.44 8.42
C ASN A 9 30.46 -11.84 8.92
N VAL A 10 29.91 -10.86 8.21
CA VAL A 10 28.57 -10.30 8.50
C VAL A 10 27.48 -11.32 8.17
N ALA A 11 27.58 -11.98 7.01
CA ALA A 11 26.64 -13.00 6.55
C ALA A 11 26.56 -14.17 7.53
N ALA A 12 27.71 -14.71 7.94
CA ALA A 12 27.80 -15.77 8.94
C ALA A 12 27.20 -15.36 10.30
N ALA A 13 27.50 -14.15 10.78
CA ALA A 13 27.00 -13.65 12.06
C ALA A 13 25.46 -13.49 12.06
N LEU A 14 24.89 -12.91 11.00
CA LEU A 14 23.44 -12.71 10.85
C LEU A 14 22.68 -13.96 10.37
N SER A 15 23.39 -15.02 9.95
CA SER A 15 22.81 -16.16 9.22
C SER A 15 22.03 -15.75 7.97
N VAL A 16 22.54 -14.78 7.22
CA VAL A 16 22.01 -14.39 5.89
C VAL A 16 22.91 -14.95 4.78
N PRO A 17 22.38 -15.15 3.55
CA PRO A 17 23.22 -15.48 2.40
C PRO A 17 24.26 -14.40 2.09
N GLU A 18 25.45 -14.79 1.64
CA GLU A 18 26.55 -13.86 1.34
C GLU A 18 26.18 -12.87 0.21
N ASP A 19 25.41 -13.30 -0.79
CA ASP A 19 24.90 -12.45 -1.88
C ASP A 19 23.92 -11.36 -1.42
N LYS A 20 23.53 -11.39 -0.13
CA LYS A 20 22.67 -10.39 0.51
C LYS A 20 23.46 -9.40 1.37
N VAL A 21 24.79 -9.46 1.37
CA VAL A 21 25.65 -8.46 2.00
C VAL A 21 26.52 -7.76 0.95
N LEU A 22 26.26 -6.47 0.74
CA LEU A 22 27.00 -5.64 -0.21
C LEU A 22 28.02 -4.78 0.54
N GLU A 23 29.31 -4.92 0.21
CA GLU A 23 30.35 -4.04 0.75
C GLU A 23 30.29 -2.65 0.10
N LEU A 24 30.41 -1.57 0.89
CA LEU A 24 30.27 -0.20 0.41
C LEU A 24 31.62 0.53 0.26
N ARG A 25 32.73 -0.19 0.48
CA ARG A 25 34.10 0.22 0.13
C ARG A 25 34.79 -0.87 -0.70
N PRO A 26 34.20 -1.30 -1.84
CA PRO A 26 34.74 -2.39 -2.64
C PRO A 26 36.01 -1.99 -3.38
N THR A 27 36.80 -2.96 -3.81
CA THR A 27 37.95 -2.74 -4.71
C THR A 27 37.55 -2.65 -6.18
N LEU A 28 36.44 -3.28 -6.57
CA LEU A 28 35.79 -3.15 -7.88
C LEU A 28 34.27 -3.05 -7.68
N LEU A 29 33.64 -2.15 -8.42
CA LEU A 29 32.18 -2.01 -8.39
C LEU A 29 31.48 -3.12 -9.19
N SER A 30 30.27 -3.46 -8.74
CA SER A 30 29.34 -4.36 -9.43
C SER A 30 28.01 -3.64 -9.69
N PRO A 31 27.11 -4.18 -10.55
CA PRO A 31 25.81 -3.58 -10.85
C PRO A 31 24.94 -3.29 -9.62
N GLU A 32 25.09 -4.07 -8.55
CA GLU A 32 24.36 -3.95 -7.28
C GLU A 32 24.74 -2.67 -6.52
N HIS A 33 25.91 -2.09 -6.80
CA HIS A 33 26.37 -0.84 -6.19
C HIS A 33 25.69 0.41 -6.77
N LEU A 34 24.98 0.33 -7.91
CA LEU A 34 24.34 1.49 -8.54
C LEU A 34 23.29 2.18 -7.65
N ASP A 35 22.63 1.42 -6.78
CA ASP A 35 21.63 1.94 -5.84
C ASP A 35 22.28 2.66 -4.62
N PHE A 36 23.59 2.46 -4.45
CA PHE A 36 24.44 3.04 -3.40
C PHE A 36 25.57 3.93 -3.93
N ILE A 37 25.61 4.23 -5.24
CA ILE A 37 26.74 4.92 -5.87
C ILE A 37 27.03 6.30 -5.27
N GLY A 38 26.01 6.99 -4.74
CA GLY A 38 26.18 8.22 -3.96
C GLY A 38 26.98 8.03 -2.66
N LEU A 39 26.78 6.90 -1.95
CA LEU A 39 27.61 6.53 -0.81
C LEU A 39 29.04 6.17 -1.26
N VAL A 40 29.19 5.34 -2.29
CA VAL A 40 30.53 4.98 -2.83
C VAL A 40 31.36 6.23 -3.13
N ARG A 41 30.79 7.19 -3.89
CA ARG A 41 31.45 8.47 -4.22
C ARG A 41 31.72 9.34 -2.99
N ALA A 42 30.84 9.32 -1.99
CA ALA A 42 31.11 10.01 -0.73
C ALA A 42 32.36 9.42 -0.04
N GLY A 43 32.54 8.10 -0.07
CA GLY A 43 33.72 7.41 0.45
C GLY A 43 35.00 7.75 -0.31
N GLU A 44 34.95 7.85 -1.65
CA GLU A 44 36.06 8.34 -2.48
C GLU A 44 36.46 9.78 -2.11
N GLN A 45 35.47 10.63 -1.80
CA GLN A 45 35.64 11.98 -1.26
C GLN A 45 36.03 12.02 0.24
N HIS A 46 36.44 10.88 0.82
CA HIS A 46 36.86 10.75 2.23
C HIS A 46 35.78 11.12 3.27
N LYS A 47 34.51 11.14 2.87
CA LYS A 47 33.36 11.31 3.78
C LYS A 47 33.05 9.98 4.48
N PHE A 48 32.30 10.04 5.58
CA PHE A 48 31.88 8.83 6.28
C PHE A 48 30.98 7.96 5.38
N VAL A 49 31.28 6.67 5.30
CA VAL A 49 30.40 5.66 4.70
C VAL A 49 30.40 4.39 5.54
N PRO A 50 29.27 3.68 5.67
CA PRO A 50 29.23 2.36 6.29
C PRO A 50 30.12 1.36 5.54
N ASN A 51 30.49 0.28 6.21
CA ASN A 51 31.37 -0.76 5.66
C ASN A 51 30.61 -1.68 4.70
N ALA A 52 29.37 -2.02 5.05
CA ALA A 52 28.49 -2.87 4.26
C ALA A 52 27.01 -2.50 4.48
N VAL A 53 26.15 -3.03 3.62
CA VAL A 53 24.69 -3.02 3.77
C VAL A 53 24.15 -4.43 3.57
N VAL A 54 23.26 -4.85 4.46
CA VAL A 54 22.51 -6.10 4.31
C VAL A 54 21.22 -5.80 3.57
N LEU A 55 20.94 -6.58 2.53
CA LEU A 55 19.75 -6.46 1.68
C LEU A 55 18.68 -7.48 2.09
N HIS A 56 17.44 -7.04 2.13
CA HIS A 56 16.24 -7.88 2.25
C HIS A 56 15.34 -7.57 1.04
N ASP A 57 14.90 -8.58 0.28
CA ASP A 57 14.14 -8.41 -0.97
C ASP A 57 14.75 -7.37 -1.95
N GLU A 58 16.07 -7.40 -2.12
CA GLU A 58 16.82 -6.42 -2.93
C GLU A 58 16.69 -4.96 -2.45
N GLN A 59 16.27 -4.74 -1.19
CA GLN A 59 16.14 -3.43 -0.54
C GLN A 59 17.08 -3.31 0.68
N PRO A 60 17.64 -2.12 0.97
CA PRO A 60 18.50 -1.92 2.14
C PRO A 60 17.77 -2.23 3.45
N PHE A 61 18.36 -3.05 4.33
CA PHE A 61 17.78 -3.37 5.64
C PHE A 61 18.59 -2.83 6.81
N ILE A 62 19.88 -3.14 6.87
CA ILE A 62 20.76 -2.66 7.93
C ILE A 62 22.14 -2.28 7.40
N TYR A 63 22.59 -1.07 7.71
CA TYR A 63 23.95 -0.63 7.46
C TYR A 63 24.89 -1.12 8.58
N ILE A 64 26.07 -1.62 8.22
CA ILE A 64 27.08 -2.12 9.15
C ILE A 64 28.23 -1.12 9.23
N ILE A 65 28.60 -0.71 10.45
CA ILE A 65 29.66 0.26 10.75
C ILE A 65 30.70 -0.41 11.66
N ASP A 66 31.95 -0.48 11.20
CA ASP A 66 33.11 -1.02 11.94
C ASP A 66 33.86 0.10 12.67
N ASP A 67 33.52 0.34 13.95
CA ASP A 67 34.10 1.43 14.74
C ASP A 67 35.61 1.26 14.96
N GLN A 68 36.14 0.03 14.85
CA GLN A 68 37.56 -0.26 15.05
C GLN A 68 38.43 0.31 13.92
N LYS A 69 37.92 0.33 12.68
CA LYS A 69 38.61 0.91 11.51
C LYS A 69 38.39 2.42 11.35
N THR A 70 37.35 2.98 11.96
CA THR A 70 37.07 4.43 12.00
C THR A 70 37.59 5.08 13.29
N SER A 71 38.70 4.59 13.85
CA SER A 71 39.26 4.96 15.16
C SER A 71 39.76 6.41 15.32
N SER A 72 39.43 7.30 14.38
CA SER A 72 39.60 8.76 14.46
C SER A 72 38.28 9.53 14.64
N VAL A 73 37.12 8.85 14.58
CA VAL A 73 35.78 9.47 14.59
C VAL A 73 35.29 9.61 16.03
N SER A 74 34.89 10.82 16.42
CA SER A 74 34.28 11.07 17.73
C SER A 74 32.83 10.56 17.79
N GLU A 75 32.33 10.29 19.01
CA GLU A 75 30.93 9.83 19.20
C GLU A 75 29.90 10.80 18.59
N ARG A 76 30.23 12.10 18.53
CA ARG A 76 29.41 13.12 17.87
C ARG A 76 29.38 12.95 16.36
N GLU A 77 30.55 12.75 15.73
CA GLU A 77 30.66 12.50 14.29
C GLU A 77 30.01 11.16 13.90
N LEU A 78 30.00 10.16 14.79
CA LEU A 78 29.24 8.92 14.61
C LEU A 78 27.73 9.17 14.62
N GLN A 79 27.21 9.95 15.59
CA GLN A 79 25.80 10.34 15.62
C GLN A 79 25.40 11.16 14.38
N ASP A 80 26.21 12.14 13.98
CA ASP A 80 26.03 12.89 12.73
C ASP A 80 26.03 11.96 11.51
N SER A 81 26.89 10.94 11.49
CA SER A 81 26.95 9.96 10.40
C SER A 81 25.73 9.03 10.32
N ILE A 82 25.24 8.55 11.47
CA ILE A 82 23.98 7.79 11.57
C ILE A 82 22.81 8.65 11.09
N ARG A 83 22.79 9.93 11.49
CA ARG A 83 21.82 10.94 11.07
C ARG A 83 21.85 11.19 9.56
N PHE A 84 23.04 11.26 8.94
CA PHE A 84 23.19 11.36 7.49
C PHE A 84 22.79 10.09 6.73
N LEU A 85 22.98 8.89 7.31
CA LEU A 85 22.41 7.66 6.74
C LEU A 85 20.87 7.67 6.80
N GLY A 86 20.28 8.25 7.84
CA GLY A 86 18.84 8.52 7.91
C GLY A 86 18.30 9.40 6.76
N LEU A 87 19.14 10.26 6.16
CA LEU A 87 18.76 11.06 4.98
C LEU A 87 18.49 10.21 3.72
N ARG A 88 18.88 8.94 3.70
CA ARG A 88 18.60 8.04 2.58
C ARG A 88 17.17 7.51 2.58
N ALA A 89 16.59 7.32 3.76
CA ALA A 89 15.25 6.76 3.96
C ALA A 89 15.02 5.40 3.25
N ASP A 90 16.07 4.62 3.03
CA ASP A 90 16.07 3.33 2.33
C ASP A 90 16.25 2.14 3.28
N ALA A 91 17.17 2.24 4.25
CA ALA A 91 17.33 1.28 5.36
C ALA A 91 16.65 1.77 6.65
N PRO A 92 15.93 0.90 7.40
CA PRO A 92 15.41 1.23 8.73
C PRO A 92 16.46 1.27 9.85
N TYR A 93 17.60 0.57 9.72
CA TYR A 93 18.53 0.36 10.83
C TYR A 93 20.01 0.57 10.46
N ALA A 94 20.83 0.85 11.47
CA ALA A 94 22.28 0.75 11.41
C ALA A 94 22.82 -0.02 12.63
N ALA A 95 23.80 -0.91 12.43
CA ALA A 95 24.54 -1.59 13.50
C ALA A 95 25.98 -1.04 13.56
N VAL A 96 26.35 -0.51 14.72
CA VAL A 96 27.72 -0.12 15.06
C VAL A 96 28.37 -1.26 15.82
N VAL A 97 29.47 -1.79 15.28
CA VAL A 97 30.25 -2.88 15.87
C VAL A 97 31.47 -2.29 16.58
N ARG A 98 31.53 -2.44 17.90
CA ARG A 98 32.66 -2.01 18.74
C ARG A 98 33.32 -3.24 19.40
N PRO A 99 34.49 -3.10 20.06
CA PRO A 99 35.12 -4.22 20.76
C PRO A 99 34.23 -4.82 21.86
N GLY A 100 33.62 -5.98 21.59
CA GLY A 100 32.83 -6.75 22.56
C GLY A 100 31.37 -6.32 22.72
N ILE A 101 30.89 -5.33 21.96
CA ILE A 101 29.48 -4.90 21.92
C ILE A 101 29.06 -4.51 20.50
N VAL A 102 27.77 -4.70 20.22
CA VAL A 102 27.08 -4.25 19.02
C VAL A 102 25.90 -3.38 19.45
N GLN A 103 25.79 -2.20 18.85
CA GLN A 103 24.76 -1.20 19.14
C GLN A 103 23.91 -1.01 17.89
N VAL A 104 22.59 -1.23 17.98
CA VAL A 104 21.66 -1.08 16.86
C VAL A 104 20.86 0.20 16.99
N TYR A 105 20.86 1.05 15.97
CA TYR A 105 20.19 2.34 15.92
C TYR A 105 19.06 2.33 14.88
N ALA A 106 17.99 3.10 15.14
CA ALA A 106 16.96 3.38 14.16
C ALA A 106 17.39 4.56 13.27
N LEU A 107 17.15 4.45 11.96
CA LEU A 107 17.38 5.55 11.01
C LEU A 107 16.14 6.41 10.76
N SER A 108 15.02 6.10 11.42
CA SER A 108 13.71 6.74 11.21
C SER A 108 13.52 8.10 11.89
N ASN A 109 14.53 8.64 12.59
CA ASN A 109 14.41 9.91 13.29
C ASN A 109 15.72 10.70 13.27
N ILE A 110 15.80 11.66 12.35
CA ILE A 110 16.98 12.47 12.06
C ILE A 110 17.16 13.62 13.10
N ARG A 111 16.24 13.77 14.06
CA ARG A 111 16.11 15.01 14.86
C ARG A 111 16.99 15.14 16.09
N ASN A 112 17.39 14.04 16.72
CA ASN A 112 18.10 14.03 18.01
C ASN A 112 19.23 13.00 17.98
N ASP A 113 20.26 13.18 18.81
CA ASP A 113 21.17 12.10 19.20
C ASP A 113 20.35 10.93 19.76
N GLN A 114 20.41 9.77 19.11
CA GLN A 114 19.58 8.62 19.46
C GLN A 114 20.39 7.65 20.33
N PRO A 115 19.89 7.22 21.50
CA PRO A 115 20.44 6.04 22.14
C PRO A 115 20.19 4.82 21.25
N PRO A 116 21.05 3.79 21.28
CA PRO A 116 20.77 2.55 20.56
C PRO A 116 19.45 1.94 21.04
N LEU A 117 18.72 1.33 20.11
CA LEU A 117 17.48 0.57 20.38
C LEU A 117 17.74 -0.56 21.39
N PHE A 118 18.91 -1.19 21.28
CA PHE A 118 19.46 -2.15 22.23
C PHE A 118 20.96 -2.33 21.98
N GLU A 119 21.64 -2.87 22.99
CA GLU A 119 23.04 -3.28 22.95
C GLU A 119 23.12 -4.78 23.24
N VAL A 120 24.03 -5.48 22.55
CA VAL A 120 24.25 -6.93 22.62
C VAL A 120 25.74 -7.25 22.53
N ASN A 121 26.18 -8.34 23.17
CA ASN A 121 27.60 -8.71 23.24
C ASN A 121 28.18 -9.19 21.89
N GLN A 122 27.32 -9.70 21.00
CA GLN A 122 27.70 -10.19 19.68
C GLN A 122 26.51 -10.10 18.72
N LEU A 123 26.82 -10.14 17.43
CA LEU A 123 25.89 -9.93 16.32
C LEU A 123 25.20 -11.26 15.97
N GLU A 124 24.26 -11.72 16.82
CA GLU A 124 23.61 -13.04 16.71
C GLU A 124 22.44 -13.10 15.70
N PRO A 125 22.13 -14.29 15.12
CA PRO A 125 21.04 -14.45 14.14
C PRO A 125 19.66 -13.96 14.63
N GLY A 126 19.37 -14.14 15.92
CA GLY A 126 18.10 -13.69 16.52
C GLY A 126 17.90 -12.16 16.52
N ILE A 127 18.94 -11.36 16.30
CA ILE A 127 18.83 -9.91 16.16
C ILE A 127 18.11 -9.54 14.86
N LEU A 128 18.48 -10.21 13.76
CA LEU A 128 17.86 -9.99 12.46
C LEU A 128 16.36 -10.29 12.53
N ALA A 129 16.00 -11.44 13.11
CA ALA A 129 14.62 -11.87 13.32
C ALA A 129 13.78 -10.84 14.10
N ARG A 130 14.31 -10.29 15.20
CA ARG A 130 13.62 -9.25 16.00
C ARG A 130 13.44 -7.93 15.25
N LEU A 131 14.42 -7.53 14.43
CA LEU A 131 14.32 -6.35 13.57
C LEU A 131 13.32 -6.58 12.42
N MET A 132 13.34 -7.76 11.79
CA MET A 132 12.48 -8.18 10.69
C MET A 132 11.01 -8.38 11.09
N THR A 133 10.76 -8.77 12.34
CA THR A 133 9.39 -8.84 12.90
C THR A 133 8.92 -7.51 13.47
N GLY A 134 9.80 -6.51 13.56
CA GLY A 134 9.52 -5.23 14.20
C GLY A 134 9.31 -5.33 15.72
N ASP A 135 9.70 -6.45 16.37
CA ASP A 135 9.62 -6.67 17.82
C ASP A 135 10.78 -5.99 18.57
N VAL A 136 10.90 -4.69 18.30
CA VAL A 136 11.79 -3.78 19.00
C VAL A 136 10.92 -2.69 19.61
N LEU A 137 10.95 -2.60 20.93
CA LEU A 137 10.27 -1.58 21.72
C LEU A 137 10.92 -0.20 21.46
N VAL A 138 10.62 0.40 20.31
CA VAL A 138 10.85 1.83 20.08
C VAL A 138 10.03 2.57 21.13
N ASN A 139 10.72 3.11 22.15
CA ASN A 139 10.11 3.80 23.27
C ASN A 139 9.28 4.98 22.75
N SER A 140 7.96 4.79 22.65
CA SER A 140 7.03 5.73 22.01
C SER A 140 6.72 6.96 22.87
N LYS A 141 7.67 7.39 23.70
CA LYS A 141 7.61 8.60 24.51
C LYS A 141 8.47 9.67 23.85
N SER A 142 7.78 10.63 23.24
CA SER A 142 8.29 11.80 22.50
C SER A 142 8.84 11.54 21.09
N GLY A 143 8.41 12.38 20.15
CA GLY A 143 8.86 12.36 18.75
C GLY A 143 7.80 11.87 17.76
N VAL A 144 7.45 12.74 16.80
CA VAL A 144 7.04 12.30 15.46
C VAL A 144 8.30 11.75 14.79
N ASN A 145 8.24 10.60 14.12
CA ASN A 145 9.34 10.15 13.28
C ASN A 145 9.43 11.10 12.07
N PHE A 146 10.53 11.84 11.97
CA PHE A 146 10.84 12.66 10.81
C PHE A 146 11.92 11.95 9.98
N GLY A 147 11.53 11.50 8.79
CA GLY A 147 12.46 11.01 7.78
C GLY A 147 13.01 12.16 6.93
N ALA A 148 13.89 11.80 5.99
CA ALA A 148 14.53 12.72 5.06
C ALA A 148 13.53 13.56 4.26
N HIS A 149 12.43 12.90 3.85
CA HIS A 149 11.34 13.49 3.08
C HIS A 149 10.61 14.58 3.86
N GLU A 150 10.21 14.29 5.11
CA GLU A 150 9.52 15.27 5.95
C GLU A 150 10.43 16.45 6.30
N LEU A 151 11.72 16.20 6.57
CA LEU A 151 12.70 17.26 6.83
C LEU A 151 12.89 18.17 5.62
N MET A 152 13.10 17.61 4.42
CA MET A 152 13.27 18.44 3.22
C MET A 152 11.98 19.19 2.86
N LEU A 153 10.81 18.55 3.02
CA LEU A 153 9.53 19.24 2.87
C LEU A 153 9.39 20.39 3.87
N GLU A 154 9.72 20.22 5.14
CA GLU A 154 9.63 21.27 6.17
C GLU A 154 10.55 22.46 5.85
N LEU A 155 11.80 22.20 5.45
CA LEU A 155 12.77 23.22 5.03
C LEU A 155 12.33 23.97 3.76
N LEU A 156 11.92 23.24 2.72
CA LEU A 156 11.45 23.82 1.47
C LEU A 156 10.14 24.59 1.66
N ASN A 157 9.19 24.06 2.44
CA ASN A 157 7.96 24.76 2.81
C ASN A 157 8.26 26.06 3.58
N SER A 158 9.20 26.04 4.53
CA SER A 158 9.59 27.22 5.31
C SER A 158 10.12 28.37 4.44
N VAL A 159 11.08 28.09 3.54
CA VAL A 159 11.61 29.11 2.62
C VAL A 159 10.54 29.56 1.63
N THR A 160 9.82 28.62 1.01
CA THR A 160 8.85 28.99 -0.03
C THR A 160 7.63 29.74 0.51
N ASP A 161 7.12 29.40 1.72
CA ASP A 161 6.09 30.19 2.39
C ASP A 161 6.59 31.61 2.71
N HIS A 162 7.86 31.78 3.08
CA HIS A 162 8.46 33.09 3.28
C HIS A 162 8.48 33.91 1.98
N LEU A 163 8.95 33.31 0.88
CA LEU A 163 9.02 33.97 -0.44
C LEU A 163 7.61 34.31 -1.00
N VAL A 164 6.64 33.39 -0.92
CA VAL A 164 5.28 33.62 -1.42
C VAL A 164 4.49 34.56 -0.51
N HIS A 165 4.40 34.28 0.79
CA HIS A 165 3.46 34.97 1.68
C HIS A 165 4.02 36.24 2.33
N ALA A 166 5.33 36.32 2.61
CA ALA A 166 5.93 37.52 3.20
C ALA A 166 6.51 38.47 2.14
N LYS A 167 7.08 37.94 1.06
CA LYS A 167 7.70 38.74 -0.02
C LYS A 167 6.82 38.94 -1.26
N GLY A 168 5.72 38.19 -1.39
CA GLY A 168 4.72 38.39 -2.44
C GLY A 168 5.20 38.00 -3.85
N ILE A 169 6.11 37.04 -3.94
CA ILE A 169 6.62 36.48 -5.19
C ILE A 169 5.64 35.39 -5.69
N ASP A 170 5.48 35.23 -7.00
CA ASP A 170 4.57 34.22 -7.54
C ASP A 170 5.05 32.79 -7.21
N PRO A 171 4.15 31.83 -6.86
CA PRO A 171 4.59 30.48 -6.50
C PRO A 171 5.36 29.72 -7.59
N SER A 172 5.12 30.01 -8.88
CA SER A 172 5.86 29.40 -10.00
C SER A 172 7.28 29.96 -10.11
N GLU A 173 7.43 31.27 -9.93
CA GLU A 173 8.70 31.99 -9.87
C GLU A 173 9.53 31.54 -8.66
N VAL A 174 8.91 31.42 -7.48
CA VAL A 174 9.53 30.87 -6.26
C VAL A 174 10.05 29.46 -6.48
N LEU A 175 9.28 28.60 -7.14
CA LEU A 175 9.68 27.23 -7.42
C LEU A 175 10.88 27.16 -8.36
N ALA A 176 10.91 28.00 -9.40
CA ALA A 176 12.04 28.08 -10.32
C ALA A 176 13.33 28.57 -9.62
N LEU A 177 13.22 29.58 -8.75
CA LEU A 177 14.36 30.15 -8.01
C LEU A 177 14.93 29.15 -6.99
N VAL A 178 14.09 28.61 -6.11
CA VAL A 178 14.48 27.61 -5.11
C VAL A 178 14.97 26.32 -5.78
N GLY A 179 14.33 25.92 -6.88
CA GLY A 179 14.72 24.79 -7.70
C GLY A 179 16.15 24.89 -8.23
N ARG A 180 16.51 26.04 -8.81
CA ARG A 180 17.85 26.31 -9.34
C ARG A 180 18.92 26.37 -8.26
N ALA A 181 18.61 26.93 -7.09
CA ALA A 181 19.54 26.96 -5.95
C ALA A 181 19.82 25.55 -5.41
N LEU A 182 18.79 24.76 -5.12
CA LEU A 182 18.93 23.38 -4.64
C LEU A 182 19.66 22.50 -5.67
N PHE A 183 19.41 22.69 -6.96
CA PHE A 183 20.09 21.96 -8.02
C PHE A 183 21.58 22.32 -8.13
N MET A 184 21.95 23.61 -8.08
CA MET A 184 23.37 24.02 -8.01
C MET A 184 24.07 23.43 -6.78
N ARG A 185 23.41 23.46 -5.63
CA ARG A 185 23.96 22.88 -4.41
C ARG A 185 24.12 21.35 -4.54
N PHE A 186 23.16 20.64 -5.12
CA PHE A 186 23.29 19.21 -5.37
C PHE A 186 24.55 18.89 -6.19
N LEU A 187 24.82 19.65 -7.26
CA LEU A 187 26.00 19.45 -8.11
C LEU A 187 27.31 19.70 -7.35
N GLY A 188 27.36 20.67 -6.44
CA GLY A 188 28.50 20.96 -5.57
C GLY A 188 28.70 19.93 -4.46
N ASP A 189 27.68 19.64 -3.64
CA ASP A 189 27.72 18.67 -2.53
C ASP A 189 28.10 17.24 -3.00
N ARG A 190 27.83 16.92 -4.28
CA ARG A 190 28.19 15.65 -4.93
C ARG A 190 29.58 15.66 -5.59
N GLY A 191 30.24 16.81 -5.73
CA GLY A 191 31.52 16.95 -6.45
C GLY A 191 31.42 16.88 -7.98
N ILE A 192 30.21 16.92 -8.56
CA ILE A 192 30.00 16.93 -10.02
C ILE A 192 30.54 18.24 -10.62
N ILE A 193 30.43 19.33 -9.86
CA ILE A 193 31.13 20.58 -10.12
C ILE A 193 32.16 20.78 -9.00
N PRO A 194 33.41 21.17 -9.30
CA PRO A 194 34.41 21.50 -8.28
C PRO A 194 33.97 22.66 -7.38
N GLU A 195 34.53 22.74 -6.16
CA GLU A 195 34.22 23.84 -5.22
C GLU A 195 34.56 25.23 -5.80
N VAL A 196 35.65 25.31 -6.57
CA VAL A 196 35.99 26.47 -7.40
C VAL A 196 35.01 26.53 -8.57
N SER A 197 34.21 27.60 -8.62
CA SER A 197 33.10 27.65 -9.58
C SER A 197 33.59 27.68 -11.03
N PRO A 198 32.95 26.94 -11.96
CA PRO A 198 33.21 27.04 -13.39
C PRO A 198 32.57 28.30 -14.01
N LEU A 199 31.86 29.11 -13.21
CA LEU A 199 31.17 30.32 -13.65
C LEU A 199 32.13 31.52 -13.64
N PRO A 200 32.08 32.39 -14.66
CA PRO A 200 32.85 33.64 -14.64
C PRO A 200 32.36 34.54 -13.50
N ASP A 201 33.30 35.20 -12.83
CA ASP A 201 33.08 36.14 -11.72
C ASP A 201 32.41 35.54 -10.46
N VAL A 202 32.58 34.23 -10.23
CA VAL A 202 32.18 33.54 -8.99
C VAL A 202 33.35 32.68 -8.51
N ASP A 203 33.87 32.91 -7.29
CA ASP A 203 35.02 32.15 -6.80
C ASP A 203 34.64 30.75 -6.30
N LYS A 204 33.56 30.66 -5.51
CA LYS A 204 33.07 29.41 -4.90
C LYS A 204 31.65 29.07 -5.35
N ILE A 205 31.36 27.78 -5.48
CA ILE A 205 30.01 27.34 -5.84
C ILE A 205 28.93 27.80 -4.85
N GLN A 206 29.24 27.96 -3.55
CA GLN A 206 28.28 28.47 -2.56
C GLN A 206 27.81 29.91 -2.86
N ASP A 207 28.61 30.70 -3.59
CA ASP A 207 28.33 32.11 -3.88
C ASP A 207 27.55 32.34 -5.19
N CYS A 208 27.07 31.26 -5.84
CA CYS A 208 26.32 31.32 -7.10
C CYS A 208 25.03 32.16 -7.04
N PHE A 209 24.48 32.45 -5.86
CA PHE A 209 23.28 33.27 -5.69
C PHE A 209 23.50 34.50 -4.78
N SER A 210 24.74 34.82 -4.42
CA SER A 210 25.06 35.93 -3.48
C SER A 210 24.80 37.34 -4.04
N THR A 211 24.73 37.50 -5.36
CA THR A 211 24.51 38.78 -6.03
C THR A 211 23.66 38.58 -7.29
N ALA A 212 23.00 39.63 -7.78
CA ALA A 212 22.25 39.55 -9.03
C ALA A 212 23.11 39.12 -10.23
N LYS A 213 24.41 39.47 -10.23
CA LYS A 213 25.36 39.08 -11.27
C LYS A 213 25.71 37.59 -11.19
N SER A 214 25.99 37.06 -9.99
CA SER A 214 26.27 35.62 -9.81
C SER A 214 25.03 34.77 -10.07
N ALA A 215 23.85 35.19 -9.58
CA ALA A 215 22.58 34.52 -9.83
C ALA A 215 22.22 34.43 -11.33
N PHE A 216 22.41 35.53 -12.07
CA PHE A 216 22.30 35.53 -13.54
C PHE A 216 23.28 34.56 -14.20
N ALA A 217 24.56 34.60 -13.81
CA ALA A 217 25.59 33.72 -14.39
C ALA A 217 25.27 32.23 -14.14
N ALA A 218 24.85 31.89 -12.92
CA ALA A 218 24.44 30.53 -12.54
C ALA A 218 23.21 30.07 -13.32
N CYS A 219 22.13 30.86 -13.35
CA CYS A 219 20.91 30.51 -14.07
C CYS A 219 21.15 30.34 -15.57
N ARG A 220 21.93 31.25 -16.19
CA ARG A 220 22.28 31.17 -17.61
C ARG A 220 23.17 29.95 -17.93
N TRP A 221 24.10 29.59 -17.04
CA TRP A 221 24.91 28.40 -17.20
C TRP A 221 24.08 27.12 -17.09
N LEU A 222 23.15 27.10 -16.14
CA LEU A 222 22.17 26.03 -15.97
C LEU A 222 21.32 25.84 -17.24
N ASP A 223 20.72 26.91 -17.76
CA ASP A 223 19.90 26.83 -18.98
C ASP A 223 20.70 26.36 -20.19
N LYS A 224 21.96 26.81 -20.32
CA LYS A 224 22.86 26.36 -21.39
C LYS A 224 23.26 24.89 -21.27
N THR A 225 23.44 24.38 -20.05
CA THR A 225 23.95 23.02 -19.79
C THR A 225 22.83 21.98 -19.85
N PHE A 226 21.64 22.36 -19.35
CA PHE A 226 20.46 21.50 -19.21
C PHE A 226 19.31 21.92 -20.15
N ASN A 227 19.67 22.46 -21.33
CA ASN A 227 18.78 22.76 -22.47
C ASN A 227 17.63 23.75 -22.23
N GLY A 228 17.56 24.40 -21.07
CA GLY A 228 16.41 25.19 -20.65
C GLY A 228 15.21 24.33 -20.22
N ASP A 229 15.40 23.03 -20.02
CA ASP A 229 14.34 22.10 -19.52
C ASP A 229 14.03 22.34 -18.02
N LEU A 230 14.80 23.21 -17.36
CA LEU A 230 14.55 23.74 -16.04
C LEU A 230 13.28 24.59 -16.01
N LEU A 231 12.69 24.75 -14.82
CA LEU A 231 11.59 25.69 -14.61
C LEU A 231 11.98 27.09 -15.08
N GLU A 232 11.13 27.70 -15.91
CA GLU A 232 11.39 28.99 -16.54
C GLU A 232 11.31 30.12 -15.51
N LEU A 233 12.23 31.10 -15.62
CA LEU A 233 12.21 32.33 -14.85
C LEU A 233 11.59 33.48 -15.68
N PRO A 234 10.89 34.43 -15.05
CA PRO A 234 10.47 35.67 -15.71
C PRO A 234 11.66 36.37 -16.40
N ASP A 235 11.42 36.94 -17.58
CA ASP A 235 12.44 37.57 -18.42
C ASP A 235 13.70 36.70 -18.66
N LYS A 236 13.54 35.37 -18.65
CA LYS A 236 14.62 34.37 -18.73
C LYS A 236 15.72 34.58 -17.68
N GLY A 237 15.36 35.14 -16.52
CA GLY A 237 16.28 35.41 -15.43
C GLY A 237 17.34 36.45 -15.77
N SER A 238 16.99 37.53 -16.48
CA SER A 238 17.91 38.63 -16.83
C SER A 238 18.60 39.26 -15.61
N ILE A 239 19.71 39.98 -15.83
CA ILE A 239 20.41 40.65 -14.72
C ILE A 239 19.56 41.79 -14.14
N GLU A 240 18.77 42.47 -14.97
CA GLU A 240 17.79 43.47 -14.58
C GLU A 240 16.66 42.86 -13.74
N TYR A 241 16.17 41.67 -14.12
CA TYR A 241 15.21 40.89 -13.32
C TYR A 241 15.76 40.60 -11.92
N PHE A 242 16.97 40.04 -11.81
CA PHE A 242 17.56 39.74 -10.50
C PHE A 242 17.83 41.00 -9.67
N GLN A 243 18.27 42.10 -10.29
CA GLN A 243 18.45 43.38 -9.60
C GLN A 243 17.12 43.95 -9.08
N CYS A 244 16.06 43.92 -9.89
CA CYS A 244 14.74 44.42 -9.52
C CYS A 244 14.10 43.54 -8.43
N LEU A 245 14.19 42.22 -8.57
CA LEU A 245 13.62 41.28 -7.62
C LEU A 245 14.33 41.38 -6.26
N ASP A 246 15.66 41.39 -6.25
CA ASP A 246 16.42 41.44 -5.00
C ASP A 246 16.34 42.80 -4.29
N SER A 247 16.40 43.92 -5.02
CA SER A 247 16.20 45.24 -4.40
C SER A 247 14.79 45.42 -3.79
N ARG A 248 13.78 44.71 -4.32
CA ARG A 248 12.40 44.73 -3.80
C ARG A 248 12.16 43.75 -2.65
N THR A 249 12.82 42.59 -2.65
CA THR A 249 12.44 41.45 -1.80
C THR A 249 13.58 40.83 -0.98
N ALA A 250 14.83 41.15 -1.30
CA ALA A 250 16.04 40.51 -0.77
C ALA A 250 16.00 38.97 -0.90
N VAL A 251 15.51 38.44 -2.03
CA VAL A 251 15.35 36.99 -2.30
C VAL A 251 16.69 36.27 -2.34
N LEU A 252 17.77 36.94 -2.76
CA LEU A 252 19.08 36.32 -2.90
C LEU A 252 19.60 35.83 -1.55
N ASN A 253 19.25 36.50 -0.45
CA ASN A 253 19.58 36.03 0.89
C ASN A 253 18.99 34.64 1.21
N ASP A 254 17.74 34.34 0.82
CA ASP A 254 17.14 33.01 1.04
C ASP A 254 17.78 31.95 0.12
N LEU A 255 18.16 32.31 -1.11
CA LEU A 255 18.85 31.41 -2.04
C LEU A 255 20.30 31.14 -1.61
N THR A 256 21.03 32.16 -1.14
CA THR A 256 22.35 32.02 -0.54
C THR A 256 22.31 31.18 0.73
N ALA A 257 21.28 31.33 1.58
CA ALA A 257 21.08 30.50 2.76
C ALA A 257 20.92 28.99 2.41
N ILE A 258 20.23 28.66 1.31
CA ILE A 258 20.17 27.28 0.78
C ILE A 258 21.57 26.78 0.40
N MET A 259 22.37 27.61 -0.29
CA MET A 259 23.72 27.25 -0.78
C MET A 259 24.75 27.08 0.35
N HIS A 260 24.73 27.95 1.36
CA HIS A 260 25.67 27.92 2.49
C HIS A 260 25.25 26.96 3.62
N GLY A 261 24.03 26.40 3.56
CA GLY A 261 23.53 25.48 4.59
C GLY A 261 23.01 26.18 5.85
N ASP A 262 22.72 27.49 5.75
CA ASP A 262 22.23 28.31 6.86
C ASP A 262 20.90 27.81 7.44
N ARG A 263 20.54 28.32 8.61
CA ARG A 263 19.26 27.96 9.26
C ARG A 263 18.08 28.63 8.53
N PRO A 264 16.84 28.11 8.63
CA PRO A 264 15.65 28.74 8.06
C PRO A 264 14.99 29.62 9.12
N LEU A 265 14.85 30.89 8.76
CA LEU A 265 14.60 31.99 9.70
C LEU A 265 13.22 31.88 10.41
N GLY A 266 12.16 32.41 9.78
CA GLY A 266 10.86 32.65 10.42
C GLY A 266 10.65 34.15 10.65
N LYS A 267 9.90 34.83 9.77
CA LYS A 267 9.89 36.32 9.65
C LYS A 267 11.28 36.95 9.48
N GLY A 268 12.29 36.18 9.05
CA GLY A 268 13.67 36.65 9.08
C GLY A 268 14.39 36.53 10.44
N VAL A 269 13.91 35.75 11.42
CA VAL A 269 14.66 35.39 12.66
C VAL A 269 14.44 33.92 13.09
N TYR A 270 15.53 33.17 13.29
CA TYR A 270 15.57 31.73 13.58
C TYR A 270 14.77 31.26 14.82
N GLN A 271 13.86 30.28 14.64
CA GLN A 271 13.82 29.03 15.44
C GLN A 271 12.71 28.04 14.99
N THR A 272 13.12 27.00 14.26
CA THR A 272 12.94 25.59 14.69
C THR A 272 14.31 24.89 14.52
N GLN A 273 14.50 23.67 15.02
CA GLN A 273 15.85 23.14 15.33
C GLN A 273 16.83 22.92 14.15
N PHE A 274 16.36 22.90 12.90
CA PHE A 274 17.14 22.38 11.75
C PHE A 274 17.73 23.45 10.84
N SER A 275 18.80 23.10 10.13
CA SER A 275 19.56 23.91 9.17
C SER A 275 19.48 23.33 7.77
N TRP A 276 19.69 24.13 6.73
CA TRP A 276 19.93 23.60 5.37
C TRP A 276 21.20 22.72 5.32
N GLY A 277 22.14 22.90 6.25
CA GLY A 277 23.32 22.04 6.44
C GLY A 277 23.03 20.68 7.11
N ASP A 278 21.83 20.46 7.64
CA ASP A 278 21.41 19.12 8.10
C ASP A 278 20.97 18.22 6.92
N LEU A 279 20.73 18.81 5.75
CA LEU A 279 20.62 18.08 4.49
C LEU A 279 22.00 18.00 3.83
N HIS A 280 22.47 16.80 3.51
CA HIS A 280 23.76 16.60 2.85
C HIS A 280 23.55 15.79 1.55
N PHE A 281 23.59 16.45 0.39
CA PHE A 281 23.11 15.85 -0.87
C PHE A 281 23.95 14.67 -1.38
N SER A 282 25.17 14.46 -0.86
CA SER A 282 25.97 13.26 -1.14
C SER A 282 25.27 11.96 -0.72
N TYR A 283 24.53 11.99 0.39
CA TYR A 283 23.80 10.82 0.91
C TYR A 283 22.41 10.70 0.28
N LEU A 284 21.75 11.84 0.04
CA LEU A 284 20.36 11.92 -0.38
C LEU A 284 20.11 11.35 -1.80
N PRO A 285 19.19 10.38 -1.97
CA PRO A 285 18.84 9.83 -3.28
C PRO A 285 18.18 10.87 -4.20
N VAL A 286 18.59 10.92 -5.47
CA VAL A 286 18.04 11.85 -6.48
C VAL A 286 16.52 11.76 -6.58
N GLY A 287 15.96 10.55 -6.50
CA GLY A 287 14.53 10.32 -6.57
C GLY A 287 13.73 11.12 -5.54
N LEU A 288 14.29 11.35 -4.34
CA LEU A 288 13.62 12.08 -3.26
C LEU A 288 13.38 13.57 -3.60
N LEU A 289 14.29 14.20 -4.35
CA LEU A 289 14.14 15.61 -4.74
C LEU A 289 12.88 15.82 -5.59
N SER A 290 12.64 14.97 -6.59
CA SER A 290 11.47 15.10 -7.48
C SER A 290 10.15 15.07 -6.71
N GLN A 291 10.08 14.23 -5.67
CA GLN A 291 8.90 14.02 -4.83
C GLN A 291 8.57 15.28 -4.02
N VAL A 292 9.59 15.92 -3.45
CA VAL A 292 9.43 17.16 -2.66
C VAL A 292 8.95 18.31 -3.55
N TYR A 293 9.44 18.41 -4.79
CA TYR A 293 8.95 19.39 -5.76
C TYR A 293 7.51 19.11 -6.24
N GLU A 294 7.14 17.85 -6.45
CA GLU A 294 5.77 17.45 -6.83
C GLU A 294 4.77 17.83 -5.72
N VAL A 295 5.08 17.49 -4.46
CA VAL A 295 4.28 17.89 -3.29
C VAL A 295 4.19 19.41 -3.16
N PHE A 296 5.27 20.15 -3.44
CA PHE A 296 5.23 21.61 -3.50
C PHE A 296 4.26 22.11 -4.58
N SER A 297 4.36 21.59 -5.81
CA SER A 297 3.49 22.02 -6.92
C SER A 297 2.01 21.86 -6.56
N HIS A 298 1.64 20.74 -5.92
CA HIS A 298 0.28 20.53 -5.42
C HIS A 298 -0.15 21.47 -4.30
N ARG A 299 0.79 21.92 -3.47
CA ARG A 299 0.51 22.83 -2.36
C ARG A 299 0.09 24.21 -2.87
N PHE A 300 0.68 24.69 -3.96
CA PHE A 300 0.42 26.03 -4.48
C PHE A 300 -0.56 26.06 -5.66
N ASP A 301 -0.61 25.04 -6.51
CA ASP A 301 -1.73 24.84 -7.46
C ASP A 301 -2.79 23.86 -6.91
N LYS A 302 -3.52 24.32 -5.90
CA LYS A 302 -4.62 23.56 -5.27
C LYS A 302 -5.82 23.32 -6.21
N ARG A 303 -5.91 24.03 -7.35
CA ARG A 303 -7.02 23.85 -8.32
C ARG A 303 -6.69 22.75 -9.31
N ALA A 304 -5.47 22.69 -9.85
CA ALA A 304 -5.00 21.55 -10.62
C ALA A 304 -4.92 20.30 -9.73
N ALA A 305 -4.24 20.35 -8.59
CA ALA A 305 -4.04 19.17 -7.73
C ALA A 305 -5.35 18.43 -7.35
N LYS A 306 -6.42 19.18 -7.06
CA LYS A 306 -7.73 18.62 -6.70
C LYS A 306 -8.58 18.17 -7.90
N ARG A 307 -8.23 18.59 -9.11
CA ARG A 307 -8.85 18.16 -10.38
C ARG A 307 -8.11 16.94 -10.95
N ASP A 308 -6.78 16.99 -10.89
CA ASP A 308 -5.87 16.11 -11.61
C ASP A 308 -5.38 14.94 -10.74
N SER A 309 -5.54 15.06 -9.41
CA SER A 309 -5.63 13.93 -8.48
C SER A 309 -4.38 13.03 -8.44
N VAL A 310 -3.24 13.69 -8.43
CA VAL A 310 -1.92 13.08 -8.32
C VAL A 310 -1.74 12.53 -6.91
N TYR A 311 -1.75 11.21 -6.81
CA TYR A 311 -1.32 10.50 -5.60
C TYR A 311 0.15 10.13 -5.78
N TYR A 312 1.02 10.88 -5.11
CA TYR A 312 2.46 10.61 -5.08
C TYR A 312 2.72 9.13 -4.76
N THR A 313 3.49 8.44 -5.62
CA THR A 313 3.81 7.01 -5.48
C THR A 313 5.13 6.84 -4.73
N PRO A 314 5.15 6.22 -3.53
CA PRO A 314 6.37 6.03 -2.77
C PRO A 314 7.44 5.29 -3.57
N HIS A 315 8.69 5.71 -3.44
CA HIS A 315 9.82 5.11 -4.17
C HIS A 315 9.85 3.57 -4.06
N TYR A 316 9.70 2.99 -2.86
CA TYR A 316 9.69 1.53 -2.68
C TYR A 316 8.48 0.82 -3.33
N ILE A 317 7.33 1.50 -3.52
CA ILE A 317 6.20 0.95 -4.29
C ILE A 317 6.56 0.94 -5.79
N ALA A 318 7.18 2.01 -6.28
CA ALA A 318 7.65 2.10 -7.67
C ALA A 318 8.73 1.06 -7.96
N GLU A 319 9.75 0.92 -7.10
CA GLU A 319 10.80 -0.10 -7.19
C GLU A 319 10.23 -1.52 -7.15
N ASN A 320 9.26 -1.80 -6.26
CA ASN A 320 8.62 -3.13 -6.22
C ASN A 320 7.94 -3.46 -7.57
N LEU A 321 7.19 -2.52 -8.15
CA LEU A 321 6.53 -2.72 -9.44
C LEU A 321 7.52 -2.83 -10.60
N ILE A 322 8.58 -2.01 -10.61
CA ILE A 322 9.71 -2.07 -11.57
C ILE A 322 10.39 -3.44 -11.50
N ASN A 323 10.72 -3.93 -10.31
CA ASN A 323 11.39 -5.21 -10.14
C ASN A 323 10.53 -6.39 -10.66
N HIS A 324 9.22 -6.38 -10.44
CA HIS A 324 8.32 -7.39 -11.03
C HIS A 324 8.18 -7.25 -12.56
N ALA A 325 8.11 -6.02 -13.07
CA ALA A 325 8.04 -5.76 -14.51
C ALA A 325 9.31 -6.22 -15.25
N PHE A 326 10.49 -5.91 -14.73
CA PHE A 326 11.78 -6.29 -15.32
C PHE A 326 12.03 -7.80 -15.23
N LYS A 327 11.69 -8.45 -14.11
CA LYS A 327 11.68 -9.93 -14.03
C LYS A 327 10.77 -10.55 -15.10
N SER A 328 9.67 -9.89 -15.47
CA SER A 328 8.74 -10.35 -16.51
C SER A 328 9.23 -10.13 -17.95
N LEU A 329 10.16 -9.20 -18.17
CA LEU A 329 10.85 -8.97 -19.45
C LEU A 329 11.92 -10.05 -19.74
N GLY A 330 12.49 -10.66 -18.70
CA GLY A 330 13.50 -11.71 -18.83
C GLY A 330 14.87 -11.21 -19.28
N THR A 331 15.66 -12.08 -19.92
CA THR A 331 17.10 -11.83 -20.21
C THR A 331 17.40 -10.67 -21.15
N ASP A 332 16.41 -10.21 -21.94
CA ASP A 332 16.55 -9.08 -22.85
C ASP A 332 16.10 -7.75 -22.22
N ALA A 333 15.81 -7.71 -20.92
CA ALA A 333 15.31 -6.53 -20.21
C ALA A 333 16.15 -5.26 -20.48
N TYR A 334 17.48 -5.37 -20.56
CA TYR A 334 18.40 -4.26 -20.86
C TYR A 334 18.19 -3.57 -22.23
N LYS A 335 17.52 -4.23 -23.20
CA LYS A 335 17.19 -3.66 -24.52
C LYS A 335 15.82 -2.96 -24.55
N SER A 336 15.04 -3.08 -23.48
CA SER A 336 13.64 -2.70 -23.45
C SER A 336 13.45 -1.20 -23.62
N ARG A 337 12.41 -0.81 -24.35
CA ARG A 337 11.93 0.57 -24.42
C ARG A 337 10.70 0.72 -23.52
N VAL A 338 10.82 1.63 -22.55
CA VAL A 338 9.87 1.84 -21.46
C VAL A 338 9.05 3.11 -21.71
N LEU A 339 7.74 3.04 -21.47
CA LEU A 339 6.84 4.20 -21.42
C LEU A 339 6.25 4.35 -20.02
N ASP A 340 6.19 5.58 -19.51
CA ASP A 340 5.17 5.98 -18.54
C ASP A 340 4.10 6.88 -19.21
N PRO A 341 2.84 6.44 -19.31
CA PRO A 341 1.80 7.19 -20.02
C PRO A 341 1.20 8.35 -19.20
N ALA A 342 1.55 8.48 -17.91
CA ALA A 342 1.10 9.54 -17.01
C ALA A 342 2.20 9.86 -15.98
N SER A 343 3.34 10.37 -16.45
CA SER A 343 4.60 10.26 -15.71
C SER A 343 4.70 11.07 -14.41
N GLY A 344 3.90 12.13 -14.23
CA GLY A 344 3.92 12.97 -13.03
C GLY A 344 5.32 13.50 -12.71
N GLY A 345 5.74 13.41 -11.45
CA GLY A 345 7.12 13.65 -10.97
C GLY A 345 8.16 12.62 -11.41
N GLY A 346 7.85 11.72 -12.34
CA GLY A 346 8.80 10.90 -13.08
C GLY A 346 9.31 9.65 -12.38
N VAL A 347 8.73 9.27 -11.23
CA VAL A 347 9.27 8.22 -10.35
C VAL A 347 9.51 6.88 -11.06
N PHE A 348 8.60 6.45 -11.95
CA PHE A 348 8.79 5.21 -12.71
C PHE A 348 9.86 5.34 -13.80
N LEU A 349 10.00 6.50 -14.45
CA LEU A 349 11.06 6.74 -15.44
C LEU A 349 12.44 6.76 -14.77
N LEU A 350 12.53 7.37 -13.59
CA LEU A 350 13.72 7.40 -12.75
C LEU A 350 14.15 5.97 -12.35
N SER A 351 13.24 5.18 -11.78
CA SER A 351 13.49 3.79 -11.41
C SER A 351 13.81 2.92 -12.63
N ALA A 352 13.06 3.05 -13.73
CA ALA A 352 13.32 2.33 -14.97
C ALA A 352 14.69 2.68 -15.57
N PHE A 353 15.13 3.93 -15.48
CA PHE A 353 16.44 4.35 -15.96
C PHE A 353 17.57 3.69 -15.18
N ARG A 354 17.53 3.74 -13.83
CA ARG A 354 18.50 3.03 -12.97
C ARG A 354 18.51 1.54 -13.29
N ARG A 355 17.32 0.92 -13.40
CA ARG A 355 17.19 -0.51 -13.70
C ARG A 355 17.75 -0.85 -15.08
N LEU A 356 17.48 -0.09 -16.14
CA LEU A 356 18.05 -0.32 -17.47
C LEU A 356 19.59 -0.24 -17.47
N VAL A 357 20.18 0.70 -16.73
CA VAL A 357 21.65 0.81 -16.58
C VAL A 357 22.21 -0.40 -15.82
N LYS A 358 21.53 -0.86 -14.75
CA LYS A 358 21.88 -2.07 -13.99
C LYS A 358 21.83 -3.33 -14.84
N GLU A 359 20.72 -3.54 -15.56
CA GLU A 359 20.53 -4.68 -16.48
C GLU A 359 21.54 -4.65 -17.64
N ASN A 360 21.87 -3.46 -18.17
CA ASN A 360 22.88 -3.32 -19.22
C ASN A 360 24.27 -3.73 -18.75
N TRP A 361 24.64 -3.34 -17.52
CA TRP A 361 25.89 -3.78 -16.91
C TRP A 361 25.87 -5.30 -16.66
N GLN A 362 24.81 -5.84 -16.06
CA GLN A 362 24.67 -7.29 -15.81
C GLN A 362 24.75 -8.11 -17.11
N ALA A 363 24.12 -7.65 -18.19
CA ALA A 363 24.09 -8.35 -19.47
C ALA A 363 25.40 -8.24 -20.28
N THR A 364 26.16 -7.14 -20.15
CA THR A 364 27.41 -6.94 -20.89
C THR A 364 28.68 -7.30 -20.11
N GLY A 365 28.60 -7.35 -18.79
CA GLY A 365 29.76 -7.48 -17.89
C GLY A 365 30.62 -6.21 -17.79
N VAL A 366 30.25 -5.11 -18.45
CA VAL A 366 31.03 -3.87 -18.55
C VAL A 366 30.27 -2.72 -17.94
N GLN A 367 30.94 -1.91 -17.10
CA GLN A 367 30.32 -0.74 -16.48
C GLN A 367 29.88 0.28 -17.56
N PRO A 368 28.62 0.71 -17.60
CA PRO A 368 28.15 1.71 -18.54
C PRO A 368 28.87 3.05 -18.37
N ASN A 369 29.47 3.54 -19.46
CA ASN A 369 30.04 4.89 -19.53
C ASN A 369 29.01 5.93 -19.99
N THR A 370 29.40 7.20 -20.02
CA THR A 370 28.59 8.33 -20.51
C THR A 370 27.81 8.00 -21.78
N ARG A 371 28.48 7.43 -22.81
CA ARG A 371 27.84 7.15 -24.10
C ARG A 371 26.73 6.11 -23.98
N VAL A 372 26.94 5.05 -23.19
CA VAL A 372 25.93 4.01 -22.96
C VAL A 372 24.76 4.58 -22.16
N ILE A 373 25.03 5.33 -21.08
CA ILE A 373 24.01 5.94 -20.21
C ILE A 373 23.15 6.95 -20.99
N ARG A 374 23.77 7.83 -21.79
CA ARG A 374 23.05 8.77 -22.67
C ARG A 374 22.25 8.05 -23.76
N ASN A 375 22.74 6.92 -24.28
CA ASN A 375 22.00 6.11 -25.26
C ASN A 375 20.74 5.46 -24.64
N ILE A 376 20.85 4.90 -23.43
CA ILE A 376 19.71 4.35 -22.67
C ILE A 376 18.69 5.47 -22.43
N LEU A 377 19.13 6.60 -21.88
CA LEU A 377 18.29 7.77 -21.62
C LEU A 377 17.51 8.22 -22.86
N ASN A 378 18.20 8.50 -23.96
CA ASN A 378 17.59 9.14 -25.13
C ASN A 378 16.71 8.19 -25.97
N ASN A 379 16.93 6.87 -25.93
CA ASN A 379 16.27 5.92 -26.83
C ASN A 379 15.32 4.93 -26.13
N GLN A 380 15.55 4.63 -24.84
CA GLN A 380 14.83 3.58 -24.11
C GLN A 380 13.80 4.11 -23.10
N LEU A 381 13.74 5.42 -22.85
CA LEU A 381 12.75 6.04 -21.97
C LEU A 381 11.81 6.96 -22.74
N VAL A 382 10.52 6.91 -22.42
CA VAL A 382 9.53 7.91 -22.81
C VAL A 382 8.56 8.16 -21.66
N GLY A 383 8.23 9.41 -21.39
CA GLY A 383 7.19 9.83 -20.45
C GLY A 383 6.16 10.72 -21.14
N PHE A 384 4.88 10.50 -20.88
CA PHE A 384 3.80 11.38 -21.30
C PHE A 384 3.20 12.06 -20.07
N ASP A 385 3.08 13.40 -20.09
CA ASP A 385 2.31 14.11 -19.07
C ASP A 385 1.68 15.38 -19.64
N ILE A 386 0.54 15.80 -19.08
CA ILE A 386 -0.21 17.01 -19.47
C ILE A 386 0.25 18.27 -18.70
N ASN A 387 1.03 18.12 -17.64
CA ASN A 387 1.50 19.21 -16.79
C ASN A 387 2.96 19.57 -17.14
N PRO A 388 3.23 20.76 -17.70
CA PRO A 388 4.59 21.21 -18.03
C PRO A 388 5.55 21.20 -16.83
N ALA A 389 5.08 21.62 -15.65
CA ALA A 389 5.93 21.67 -14.46
C ALA A 389 6.37 20.26 -14.02
N ALA A 390 5.48 19.27 -14.10
CA ALA A 390 5.78 17.88 -13.79
C ALA A 390 6.85 17.30 -14.74
N ARG A 391 6.76 17.63 -16.04
CA ARG A 391 7.80 17.27 -17.02
C ARG A 391 9.13 17.98 -16.78
N GLN A 392 9.15 19.26 -16.42
CA GLN A 392 10.39 19.99 -16.12
C GLN A 392 11.08 19.43 -14.87
N LEU A 393 10.33 19.09 -13.82
CA LEU A 393 10.85 18.41 -12.63
C LEU A 393 11.37 17.00 -12.94
N THR A 394 10.66 16.25 -13.79
CA THR A 394 11.11 14.93 -14.26
C THR A 394 12.41 15.03 -15.07
N ALA A 395 12.52 15.98 -15.99
CA ALA A 395 13.74 16.25 -16.74
C ALA A 395 14.93 16.50 -15.80
N LEU A 396 14.70 17.33 -14.78
CA LEU A 396 15.70 17.68 -13.77
C LEU A 396 16.23 16.45 -13.01
N ALA A 397 15.33 15.62 -12.50
CA ALA A 397 15.68 14.43 -11.75
C ALA A 397 16.36 13.37 -12.64
N ILE A 398 15.95 13.26 -13.91
CA ILE A 398 16.60 12.38 -14.89
C ILE A 398 18.02 12.86 -15.19
N TYR A 399 18.26 14.17 -15.36
CA TYR A 399 19.60 14.72 -15.53
C TYR A 399 20.50 14.43 -14.33
N LEU A 400 20.03 14.64 -13.10
CA LEU A 400 20.78 14.29 -11.88
C LEU A 400 21.09 12.80 -11.81
N THR A 401 20.13 11.95 -12.14
CA THR A 401 20.32 10.48 -12.13
C THR A 401 21.33 10.06 -13.19
N ALA A 402 21.34 10.69 -14.37
CA ALA A 402 22.32 10.42 -15.41
C ALA A 402 23.75 10.82 -15.00
N LEU A 403 23.92 11.86 -14.20
CA LEU A 403 25.23 12.28 -13.65
C LEU A 403 25.66 11.43 -12.43
N GLU A 404 24.70 10.96 -11.63
CA GLU A 404 24.95 10.04 -10.52
C GLU A 404 25.38 8.65 -10.99
N LEU A 405 24.80 8.14 -12.10
CA LEU A 405 25.13 6.82 -12.65
C LEU A 405 26.42 6.83 -13.50
N ASP A 406 26.81 7.98 -14.06
CA ASP A 406 27.93 8.09 -15.00
C ASP A 406 29.28 8.23 -14.29
N PRO A 407 30.20 7.24 -14.36
CA PRO A 407 31.49 7.27 -13.68
C PRO A 407 32.44 8.35 -14.21
N GLU A 408 32.14 8.98 -15.35
CA GLU A 408 32.98 10.03 -15.96
C GLU A 408 32.41 11.45 -15.76
N ALA A 409 31.32 11.61 -14.99
CA ALA A 409 30.53 12.84 -14.87
C ALA A 409 31.29 14.09 -14.37
N GLU A 410 32.42 13.94 -13.68
CA GLU A 410 33.26 15.06 -13.21
C GLU A 410 33.95 15.80 -14.38
N LYS A 411 33.95 15.21 -15.59
CA LYS A 411 34.46 15.85 -16.80
C LYS A 411 33.45 16.89 -17.29
N LEU A 412 33.68 18.16 -16.94
CA LEU A 412 32.86 19.34 -17.33
C LEU A 412 32.42 19.41 -18.81
N LYS A 413 33.12 18.73 -19.74
CA LYS A 413 32.78 18.69 -21.18
C LYS A 413 31.59 17.78 -21.50
N ASP A 414 31.31 16.80 -20.64
CA ASP A 414 30.32 15.75 -20.84
C ASP A 414 28.97 16.06 -20.14
N LEU A 415 28.87 17.25 -19.53
CA LEU A 415 27.66 17.81 -18.91
C LEU A 415 26.60 18.28 -19.93
N VAL A 416 26.90 18.31 -21.23
CA VAL A 416 25.93 18.73 -22.26
C VAL A 416 24.99 17.56 -22.59
N PHE A 417 23.68 17.80 -22.45
CA PHE A 417 22.65 16.82 -22.75
C PHE A 417 21.96 17.09 -24.09
N THR A 418 21.33 16.06 -24.66
CA THR A 418 20.24 16.26 -25.65
C THR A 418 19.00 16.77 -24.91
N PRO A 419 18.23 17.74 -25.44
CA PRO A 419 16.98 18.18 -24.82
C PRO A 419 16.04 17.01 -24.54
N LEU A 420 15.47 16.94 -23.34
CA LEU A 420 14.56 15.86 -22.96
C LEU A 420 13.11 16.16 -23.36
N GLN A 421 12.72 17.44 -23.38
CA GLN A 421 11.37 17.86 -23.80
C GLN A 421 11.12 17.54 -25.27
N ASP A 422 9.89 17.11 -25.57
CA ASP A 422 9.41 16.65 -26.89
C ASP A 422 10.19 15.47 -27.52
N ALA A 423 11.17 14.87 -26.80
CA ALA A 423 11.94 13.70 -27.23
C ALA A 423 11.77 12.49 -26.28
N VAL A 424 12.11 12.69 -25.00
CA VAL A 424 11.90 11.71 -23.92
C VAL A 424 10.63 12.05 -23.16
N LEU A 425 10.38 13.33 -22.89
CA LEU A 425 9.23 13.82 -22.12
C LEU A 425 8.28 14.57 -23.06
N ILE A 426 7.16 13.94 -23.38
CA ILE A 426 6.23 14.43 -24.40
C ILE A 426 5.08 15.19 -23.76
N ALA A 427 4.81 16.37 -24.31
CA ALA A 427 3.75 17.27 -23.89
C ALA A 427 2.37 16.77 -24.35
N ALA A 428 1.73 15.92 -23.55
CA ALA A 428 0.48 15.27 -23.90
C ALA A 428 -0.72 16.24 -23.97
N GLU A 429 -0.62 17.42 -23.35
CA GLU A 429 -1.61 18.50 -23.47
C GLU A 429 -1.71 19.08 -24.90
N LYS A 430 -0.66 18.90 -25.72
CA LYS A 430 -0.66 19.30 -27.14
C LYS A 430 -1.48 18.36 -28.03
N TRP A 431 -1.93 17.21 -27.52
CA TRP A 431 -2.65 16.21 -28.29
C TRP A 431 -4.17 16.38 -28.29
N ASP A 432 -4.76 17.05 -27.29
CA ASP A 432 -6.21 17.26 -27.19
C ASP A 432 -6.76 18.33 -28.18
N LYS A 433 -6.36 18.27 -29.46
CA LYS A 433 -6.58 19.34 -30.47
C LYS A 433 -8.04 19.71 -30.68
N TYR A 434 -8.93 18.72 -30.66
CA TYR A 434 -10.36 18.90 -30.94
C TYR A 434 -11.19 19.19 -29.68
N HIS A 435 -10.67 18.81 -28.49
CA HIS A 435 -11.38 18.85 -27.22
C HIS A 435 -10.45 19.17 -26.03
N PRO A 436 -9.73 20.31 -26.04
CA PRO A 436 -8.78 20.66 -24.98
C PRO A 436 -9.44 20.82 -23.61
N GLU A 437 -10.75 21.08 -23.55
CA GLU A 437 -11.53 21.10 -22.31
C GLU A 437 -11.67 19.72 -21.64
N LEU A 438 -11.47 18.63 -22.39
CA LEU A 438 -11.59 17.27 -21.86
C LEU A 438 -10.30 16.78 -21.20
N ASN A 439 -9.12 17.33 -21.50
CA ASN A 439 -7.80 16.94 -20.95
C ASN A 439 -7.59 15.41 -20.95
N LEU A 440 -7.68 14.76 -22.11
CA LEU A 440 -7.49 13.32 -22.25
C LEU A 440 -6.00 12.95 -22.24
N GLY A 441 -5.13 13.85 -22.69
CA GLY A 441 -3.67 13.66 -22.70
C GLY A 441 -3.28 12.46 -23.54
N SER A 442 -2.58 11.48 -22.96
CA SER A 442 -2.17 10.25 -23.65
C SER A 442 -3.32 9.30 -24.01
N LEU A 443 -4.54 9.56 -23.55
CA LEU A 443 -5.75 8.86 -24.00
C LEU A 443 -6.34 9.40 -25.32
N SER A 444 -5.74 10.45 -25.88
CA SER A 444 -6.08 10.97 -27.22
C SER A 444 -5.65 10.01 -28.35
N PRO A 445 -6.31 10.03 -29.52
CA PRO A 445 -5.90 9.25 -30.70
C PRO A 445 -4.46 9.55 -31.18
N GLU A 446 -4.03 10.81 -31.08
CA GLU A 446 -2.70 11.29 -31.50
C GLU A 446 -1.54 10.54 -30.80
N SER A 447 -1.74 10.03 -29.58
CA SER A 447 -0.74 9.23 -28.88
C SER A 447 -0.49 7.89 -29.59
N LEU A 448 -1.56 7.27 -30.11
CA LEU A 448 -1.50 6.01 -30.85
C LEU A 448 -0.88 6.23 -32.23
N GLU A 449 -1.30 7.27 -32.97
CA GLU A 449 -0.70 7.64 -34.27
C GLU A 449 0.84 7.75 -34.19
N SER A 450 1.33 8.28 -33.06
CA SER A 450 2.76 8.53 -32.84
C SER A 450 3.50 7.35 -32.19
N TYR A 451 2.84 6.48 -31.43
CA TYR A 451 3.51 5.51 -30.55
C TYR A 451 2.91 4.09 -30.47
N GLU A 452 1.93 3.74 -31.30
CA GLU A 452 1.37 2.37 -31.38
C GLU A 452 2.46 1.30 -31.54
N GLY A 453 2.42 0.26 -30.69
CA GLY A 453 3.31 -0.90 -30.74
C GLY A 453 4.81 -0.61 -30.50
N LYS A 454 5.19 0.52 -29.90
CA LYS A 454 6.62 0.94 -29.79
C LYS A 454 7.31 0.61 -28.46
N PHE A 455 6.63 0.02 -27.48
CA PHE A 455 7.16 -0.18 -26.13
C PHE A 455 7.18 -1.65 -25.68
N ASP A 456 8.29 -2.06 -25.05
CA ASP A 456 8.44 -3.39 -24.45
C ASP A 456 7.85 -3.43 -23.04
N LEU A 457 7.85 -2.29 -22.34
CA LEU A 457 7.20 -2.08 -21.05
C LEU A 457 6.41 -0.78 -21.06
N VAL A 458 5.15 -0.83 -20.62
CA VAL A 458 4.39 0.37 -20.24
C VAL A 458 4.12 0.29 -18.74
N ILE A 459 4.57 1.27 -17.97
CA ILE A 459 4.51 1.30 -16.51
C ILE A 459 4.07 2.66 -15.98
N GLY A 460 3.20 2.73 -14.96
CA GLY A 460 2.84 4.01 -14.35
C GLY A 460 1.82 3.95 -13.22
N ASN A 461 1.43 5.14 -12.74
CA ASN A 461 0.30 5.33 -11.82
C ASN A 461 -0.73 6.33 -12.42
N PRO A 462 -1.70 5.85 -13.21
CA PRO A 462 -2.74 6.69 -13.81
C PRO A 462 -3.63 7.39 -12.76
N PRO A 463 -4.33 8.49 -13.10
CA PRO A 463 -5.16 9.22 -12.14
C PRO A 463 -6.42 8.46 -11.69
N TRP A 464 -6.68 8.44 -10.38
CA TRP A 464 -7.75 7.64 -9.75
C TRP A 464 -9.09 8.38 -9.51
N THR A 465 -9.22 9.65 -9.86
CA THR A 465 -10.45 10.41 -9.58
C THR A 465 -11.50 10.24 -10.68
N ALA A 466 -12.71 9.84 -10.28
CA ALA A 466 -13.87 9.75 -11.15
C ALA A 466 -14.24 11.11 -11.78
N THR A 467 -14.41 11.15 -13.11
CA THR A 467 -14.86 12.36 -13.79
C THR A 467 -16.29 12.74 -13.43
N LYS A 468 -16.49 14.02 -13.09
CA LYS A 468 -17.82 14.62 -12.95
C LYS A 468 -18.42 15.09 -14.28
N ASN A 469 -17.58 15.34 -15.28
CA ASN A 469 -18.00 15.69 -16.64
C ASN A 469 -18.53 14.43 -17.35
N SER A 470 -19.79 14.45 -17.78
CA SER A 470 -20.44 13.34 -18.50
C SER A 470 -19.81 13.09 -19.86
N ILE A 471 -19.52 14.14 -20.64
CA ILE A 471 -18.88 14.02 -21.96
C ILE A 471 -17.53 13.31 -21.84
N ARG A 472 -16.70 13.71 -20.86
CA ARG A 472 -15.43 13.00 -20.58
C ARG A 472 -15.68 11.53 -20.21
N ARG A 473 -16.75 11.22 -19.45
CA ARG A 473 -17.08 9.84 -19.07
C ARG A 473 -17.45 9.00 -20.29
N ASP A 474 -18.22 9.57 -21.21
CA ASP A 474 -18.69 8.90 -22.42
C ASP A 474 -17.53 8.66 -23.40
N VAL A 475 -16.59 9.62 -23.51
CA VAL A 475 -15.32 9.43 -24.25
C VAL A 475 -14.45 8.33 -23.62
N LEU A 476 -14.27 8.32 -22.29
CA LEU A 476 -13.53 7.25 -21.61
C LEU A 476 -14.19 5.86 -21.80
N ASN A 477 -15.53 5.79 -21.81
CA ASN A 477 -16.27 4.57 -22.16
C ASN A 477 -15.99 4.14 -23.60
N SER A 478 -16.00 5.09 -24.55
CA SER A 478 -15.72 4.81 -25.96
C SER A 478 -14.31 4.29 -26.19
N ILE A 479 -13.30 4.85 -25.53
CA ILE A 479 -11.89 4.41 -25.62
C ILE A 479 -11.75 2.96 -25.14
N VAL A 480 -12.33 2.64 -23.98
CA VAL A 480 -12.34 1.27 -23.43
C VAL A 480 -13.07 0.31 -24.35
N ALA A 481 -14.26 0.67 -24.84
CA ALA A 481 -15.05 -0.14 -25.77
C ALA A 481 -14.31 -0.42 -27.09
N THR A 482 -13.64 0.58 -27.66
CA THR A 482 -12.84 0.44 -28.89
C THR A 482 -11.73 -0.59 -28.68
N HIS A 483 -10.88 -0.42 -27.66
CA HIS A 483 -9.73 -1.31 -27.44
C HIS A 483 -10.12 -2.72 -26.99
N MET A 484 -11.27 -2.90 -26.31
CA MET A 484 -11.88 -4.21 -26.09
C MET A 484 -12.30 -4.86 -27.41
N THR A 485 -12.99 -4.11 -28.27
CA THR A 485 -13.54 -4.61 -29.55
C THR A 485 -12.42 -4.95 -30.54
N GLU A 486 -11.37 -4.13 -30.63
CA GLU A 486 -10.15 -4.41 -31.43
C GLU A 486 -9.46 -5.71 -31.00
N ARG A 487 -9.61 -6.13 -29.74
CA ARG A 487 -9.12 -7.42 -29.22
C ARG A 487 -10.11 -8.56 -29.39
N GLY A 488 -11.31 -8.34 -29.91
CA GLY A 488 -12.36 -9.35 -30.02
C GLY A 488 -12.95 -9.76 -28.67
N LEU A 489 -13.21 -8.77 -27.82
CA LEU A 489 -13.97 -8.88 -26.56
C LEU A 489 -15.30 -8.13 -26.70
N GLU A 490 -16.27 -8.49 -25.86
CA GLU A 490 -17.48 -7.69 -25.68
C GLU A 490 -17.16 -6.39 -24.93
N ALA A 491 -17.68 -5.27 -25.43
CA ALA A 491 -17.43 -3.95 -24.86
C ALA A 491 -18.23 -3.74 -23.56
N VAL A 492 -17.52 -3.47 -22.45
CA VAL A 492 -18.11 -3.19 -21.14
C VAL A 492 -17.84 -1.73 -20.74
N PRO A 493 -18.84 -0.98 -20.21
CA PRO A 493 -18.63 0.39 -19.73
C PRO A 493 -17.56 0.49 -18.64
N ASN A 494 -16.82 1.59 -18.62
CA ASN A 494 -15.82 1.86 -17.60
C ASN A 494 -16.49 2.14 -16.24
N PRO A 495 -16.29 1.31 -15.20
CA PRO A 495 -16.92 1.51 -13.90
C PRO A 495 -16.52 2.84 -13.26
N ASP A 496 -17.50 3.55 -12.71
CA ASP A 496 -17.38 4.81 -11.96
C ASP A 496 -16.85 6.02 -12.76
N GLY A 497 -16.43 5.85 -14.02
CA GLY A 497 -15.84 6.93 -14.82
C GLY A 497 -14.46 7.37 -14.32
N VAL A 498 -13.68 6.45 -13.74
CA VAL A 498 -12.29 6.70 -13.32
C VAL A 498 -11.34 6.46 -14.51
N PRO A 499 -10.32 7.31 -14.76
CA PRO A 499 -9.43 7.14 -15.92
C PRO A 499 -8.52 5.91 -15.90
N ASP A 500 -8.22 5.34 -14.73
CA ASP A 500 -7.29 4.22 -14.53
C ASP A 500 -7.40 3.07 -15.55
N LEU A 501 -8.59 2.52 -15.77
CA LEU A 501 -8.82 1.44 -16.75
C LEU A 501 -8.65 1.89 -18.21
N PRO A 502 -9.20 3.03 -18.67
CA PRO A 502 -8.85 3.62 -19.96
C PRO A 502 -7.34 3.69 -20.25
N PHE A 503 -6.52 4.06 -19.27
CA PHE A 503 -5.05 4.05 -19.41
C PHE A 503 -4.49 2.64 -19.65
N VAL A 504 -4.95 1.63 -18.91
CA VAL A 504 -4.54 0.24 -19.15
C VAL A 504 -4.93 -0.22 -20.55
N TRP A 505 -6.16 0.07 -20.99
CA TRP A 505 -6.66 -0.32 -22.31
C TRP A 505 -5.91 0.35 -23.48
N ALA A 506 -5.68 1.66 -23.41
CA ALA A 506 -4.84 2.38 -24.39
C ALA A 506 -3.40 1.84 -24.41
N SER A 507 -2.85 1.51 -23.24
CA SER A 507 -1.52 0.91 -23.12
C SER A 507 -1.39 -0.44 -23.80
N THR A 508 -2.48 -1.20 -23.97
CA THR A 508 -2.47 -2.44 -24.76
C THR A 508 -2.21 -2.24 -26.26
N ARG A 509 -2.35 -1.00 -26.76
CA ARG A 509 -2.06 -0.58 -28.14
C ARG A 509 -0.67 0.08 -28.24
N LEU A 510 -0.24 0.82 -27.21
CA LEU A 510 1.09 1.43 -27.13
C LEU A 510 2.21 0.38 -26.92
N ALA A 511 1.94 -0.66 -26.12
CA ALA A 511 2.85 -1.78 -25.93
C ALA A 511 2.90 -2.68 -27.18
N LYS A 512 4.08 -3.24 -27.46
CA LYS A 512 4.28 -4.34 -28.41
C LYS A 512 3.42 -5.55 -28.03
N PRO A 513 3.07 -6.44 -28.98
CA PRO A 513 2.54 -7.76 -28.66
C PRO A 513 3.50 -8.51 -27.72
N ASN A 514 2.98 -9.10 -26.64
CA ASN A 514 3.74 -9.72 -25.55
C ASN A 514 4.63 -8.78 -24.71
N GLY A 515 4.61 -7.46 -24.93
CA GLY A 515 5.22 -6.49 -24.02
C GLY A 515 4.57 -6.53 -22.63
N ILE A 516 5.21 -5.94 -21.63
CA ILE A 516 4.73 -5.93 -20.24
C ILE A 516 3.92 -4.66 -19.96
N LEU A 517 2.83 -4.82 -19.20
CA LEU A 517 1.98 -3.76 -18.69
C LEU A 517 2.04 -3.82 -17.16
N ALA A 518 2.47 -2.74 -16.52
CA ALA A 518 2.69 -2.70 -15.07
C ALA A 518 2.05 -1.44 -14.47
N PHE A 519 1.02 -1.56 -13.63
CA PHE A 519 0.30 -0.38 -13.14
C PHE A 519 0.00 -0.40 -11.65
N ALA A 520 0.19 0.75 -11.00
CA ALA A 520 -0.50 1.07 -9.76
C ALA A 520 -1.90 1.60 -10.10
N LEU A 521 -2.93 0.90 -9.65
CA LEU A 521 -4.34 1.16 -9.97
C LEU A 521 -5.15 1.26 -8.67
N HIS A 522 -6.35 1.84 -8.75
CA HIS A 522 -7.28 1.79 -7.62
C HIS A 522 -7.81 0.35 -7.44
N GLY A 523 -7.67 -0.19 -6.23
CA GLY A 523 -8.05 -1.56 -5.86
C GLY A 523 -9.55 -1.88 -5.99
N ARG A 524 -10.39 -0.87 -6.29
CA ARG A 524 -11.80 -1.04 -6.66
C ARG A 524 -11.97 -2.06 -7.80
N LEU A 525 -11.00 -2.16 -8.70
CA LEU A 525 -10.96 -3.14 -9.79
C LEU A 525 -11.13 -4.57 -9.27
N LEU A 526 -10.48 -4.91 -8.15
CA LEU A 526 -10.49 -6.23 -7.55
C LEU A 526 -11.76 -6.48 -6.72
N THR A 527 -12.22 -5.47 -5.98
CA THR A 527 -13.26 -5.63 -4.95
C THR A 527 -14.68 -5.29 -5.39
N LYS A 528 -14.87 -4.61 -6.53
CA LYS A 528 -16.21 -4.17 -6.98
C LYS A 528 -17.02 -5.35 -7.54
N ILE A 529 -18.12 -5.68 -6.84
CA ILE A 529 -19.01 -6.81 -7.16
C ILE A 529 -20.24 -6.46 -8.00
N SER A 530 -20.53 -5.16 -8.21
CA SER A 530 -21.60 -4.72 -9.12
C SER A 530 -21.40 -5.28 -10.53
N SER A 531 -22.47 -5.63 -11.24
CA SER A 531 -22.42 -6.23 -12.60
C SER A 531 -21.42 -5.57 -13.55
N ILE A 532 -21.47 -4.24 -13.71
CA ILE A 532 -20.53 -3.48 -14.56
C ILE A 532 -19.08 -3.62 -14.08
N GLY A 533 -18.84 -3.51 -12.77
CA GLY A 533 -17.50 -3.65 -12.17
C GLY A 533 -16.91 -5.06 -12.30
N HIS A 534 -17.76 -6.07 -12.14
CA HIS A 534 -17.39 -7.48 -12.31
C HIS A 534 -17.11 -7.81 -13.79
N ALA A 535 -17.99 -7.40 -14.71
CA ALA A 535 -17.79 -7.56 -16.14
C ALA A 535 -16.53 -6.82 -16.63
N ALA A 536 -16.25 -5.61 -16.15
CA ALA A 536 -15.03 -4.88 -16.50
C ALA A 536 -13.76 -5.58 -16.00
N ARG A 537 -13.80 -6.19 -14.81
CA ARG A 537 -12.71 -7.05 -14.30
C ARG A 537 -12.55 -8.30 -15.18
N VAL A 538 -13.63 -9.01 -15.50
CA VAL A 538 -13.58 -10.18 -16.40
C VAL A 538 -12.97 -9.82 -17.76
N SER A 539 -13.47 -8.76 -18.41
CA SER A 539 -12.94 -8.31 -19.71
C SER A 539 -11.47 -7.93 -19.64
N LEU A 540 -11.00 -7.33 -18.54
CA LEU A 540 -9.58 -7.05 -18.35
C LEU A 540 -8.74 -8.33 -18.32
N PHE A 541 -9.10 -9.30 -17.47
CA PHE A 541 -8.34 -10.54 -17.33
C PHE A 541 -8.44 -11.47 -18.55
N GLN A 542 -9.47 -11.34 -19.39
CA GLN A 542 -9.51 -11.98 -20.71
C GLN A 542 -8.69 -11.22 -21.77
N GLY A 543 -8.62 -9.89 -21.65
CA GLY A 543 -7.96 -9.01 -22.61
C GLY A 543 -6.45 -8.90 -22.47
N ILE A 544 -5.93 -9.03 -21.26
CA ILE A 544 -4.49 -9.07 -20.94
C ILE A 544 -4.17 -10.29 -20.05
N GLU A 545 -3.05 -10.95 -20.30
CA GLU A 545 -2.57 -12.11 -19.55
C GLU A 545 -1.93 -11.61 -18.25
N VAL A 546 -2.77 -11.40 -17.22
CA VAL A 546 -2.31 -10.96 -15.89
C VAL A 546 -1.43 -12.04 -15.27
N ASN A 547 -0.24 -11.66 -14.80
CA ASN A 547 0.73 -12.58 -14.19
C ASN A 547 0.80 -12.40 -12.67
N TYR A 548 0.76 -11.16 -12.18
CA TYR A 548 0.92 -10.83 -10.78
C TYR A 548 0.00 -9.68 -10.34
N ILE A 549 -0.54 -9.79 -9.12
CA ILE A 549 -1.34 -8.76 -8.45
C ILE A 549 -0.90 -8.61 -7.00
N LEU A 550 -0.59 -7.39 -6.56
CA LEU A 550 -0.58 -7.03 -5.14
C LEU A 550 -1.88 -6.30 -4.81
N ASN A 551 -2.67 -6.86 -3.89
CA ASN A 551 -3.92 -6.31 -3.40
C ASN A 551 -3.70 -5.53 -2.10
N GLY A 552 -3.50 -4.21 -2.18
CA GLY A 552 -3.15 -3.33 -1.07
C GLY A 552 -4.30 -2.97 -0.13
N MET A 553 -5.34 -3.80 -0.05
CA MET A 553 -6.59 -3.50 0.67
C MET A 553 -6.40 -3.24 2.17
N GLU A 554 -5.57 -4.03 2.85
CA GLU A 554 -5.33 -3.87 4.29
C GLU A 554 -4.30 -2.76 4.62
N LEU A 555 -3.57 -2.27 3.61
CA LEU A 555 -2.42 -1.36 3.76
C LEU A 555 -2.79 0.13 3.69
N ARG A 556 -4.05 0.44 3.36
CA ARG A 556 -4.59 1.81 3.35
C ARG A 556 -4.48 2.48 4.73
N ASN A 557 -4.25 3.80 4.75
CA ASN A 557 -4.03 4.59 5.95
C ASN A 557 -2.87 4.09 6.84
N THR A 558 -1.90 3.37 6.27
CA THR A 558 -0.63 3.03 6.94
C THR A 558 0.50 3.92 6.41
N PHE A 559 1.74 3.75 6.89
CA PHE A 559 2.91 4.42 6.29
C PHE A 559 3.51 3.63 5.11
N VAL A 560 2.94 2.46 4.79
CA VAL A 560 3.00 1.89 3.43
C VAL A 560 2.02 2.71 2.58
N TRP A 561 2.55 3.52 1.66
CA TRP A 561 1.80 4.59 0.98
C TRP A 561 1.21 5.66 1.93
N PRO A 562 2.05 6.57 2.47
CA PRO A 562 1.61 7.66 3.33
C PRO A 562 0.50 8.51 2.71
N ASN A 563 -0.43 8.98 3.54
CA ASN A 563 -1.62 9.77 3.16
C ASN A 563 -2.61 9.06 2.21
N MET A 564 -2.39 7.79 1.85
CA MET A 564 -3.29 7.03 0.98
C MET A 564 -4.49 6.47 1.76
N SER A 565 -5.68 6.97 1.49
CA SER A 565 -6.93 6.51 2.13
C SER A 565 -7.77 5.55 1.27
N ALA A 566 -7.55 5.57 -0.05
CA ALA A 566 -8.07 4.58 -1.00
C ALA A 566 -7.30 3.26 -0.87
N HIS A 567 -7.93 2.13 -1.20
CA HIS A 567 -7.20 0.89 -1.42
C HIS A 567 -6.66 0.83 -2.85
N PHE A 568 -5.42 0.39 -2.99
CA PHE A 568 -4.70 0.28 -4.26
C PHE A 568 -4.48 -1.18 -4.66
N CYS A 569 -4.14 -1.42 -5.92
CA CYS A 569 -3.54 -2.67 -6.36
C CYS A 569 -2.39 -2.41 -7.33
N LEU A 570 -1.35 -3.23 -7.26
CA LEU A 570 -0.29 -3.26 -8.26
C LEU A 570 -0.59 -4.44 -9.20
N LEU A 571 -0.59 -4.20 -10.51
CA LEU A 571 -0.89 -5.21 -11.53
C LEU A 571 0.31 -5.33 -12.47
N VAL A 572 0.76 -6.56 -12.76
CA VAL A 572 1.71 -6.86 -13.83
C VAL A 572 1.10 -7.91 -14.76
N ALA A 573 1.08 -7.61 -16.04
CA ALA A 573 0.46 -8.44 -17.08
C ALA A 573 1.28 -8.43 -18.37
N ARG A 574 1.16 -9.49 -19.15
CA ARG A 574 1.65 -9.54 -20.53
C ARG A 574 0.58 -9.04 -21.51
N ASN A 575 1.01 -8.25 -22.49
CA ASN A 575 0.17 -7.65 -23.53
C ASN A 575 -0.25 -8.69 -24.59
N LYS A 576 -1.09 -9.63 -24.17
CA LYS A 576 -1.56 -10.81 -24.91
C LYS A 576 -2.92 -11.20 -24.32
N ARG A 577 -3.85 -11.71 -25.12
CA ARG A 577 -5.12 -12.24 -24.57
C ARG A 577 -4.88 -13.47 -23.72
N ALA A 578 -5.66 -13.60 -22.65
CA ALA A 578 -5.70 -14.78 -21.81
C ALA A 578 -6.74 -15.79 -22.32
N HIS A 579 -6.63 -17.03 -21.84
CA HIS A 579 -7.66 -18.06 -21.97
C HIS A 579 -8.22 -18.37 -20.57
N LYS A 580 -9.34 -19.12 -20.49
CA LYS A 580 -10.00 -19.42 -19.20
C LYS A 580 -9.08 -20.09 -18.17
N GLY A 581 -8.15 -20.93 -18.61
CA GLY A 581 -7.15 -21.58 -17.76
C GLY A 581 -5.82 -20.82 -17.61
N SER A 582 -5.72 -19.56 -18.09
CA SER A 582 -4.54 -18.72 -17.82
C SER A 582 -4.47 -18.41 -16.33
N GLN A 583 -3.37 -18.77 -15.69
CA GLN A 583 -3.16 -18.58 -14.26
C GLN A 583 -2.50 -17.25 -13.94
N PHE A 584 -2.82 -16.70 -12.77
CA PHE A 584 -2.16 -15.53 -12.19
C PHE A 584 -1.84 -15.76 -10.72
N HIS A 585 -0.82 -15.06 -10.23
CA HIS A 585 -0.48 -14.99 -8.81
C HIS A 585 -1.08 -13.72 -8.21
N ALA A 586 -1.65 -13.81 -7.01
CA ALA A 586 -2.11 -12.67 -6.25
C ALA A 586 -1.61 -12.73 -4.82
N VAL A 587 -1.25 -11.57 -4.27
CA VAL A 587 -0.79 -11.40 -2.90
C VAL A 587 -1.67 -10.36 -2.22
N THR A 588 -2.19 -10.66 -1.03
CA THR A 588 -2.90 -9.68 -0.19
C THR A 588 -2.18 -9.53 1.15
N PRO A 589 -1.21 -8.61 1.26
CA PRO A 589 -0.46 -8.43 2.50
C PRO A 589 -1.37 -7.88 3.61
N VAL A 590 -1.23 -8.42 4.81
CA VAL A 590 -1.98 -7.98 5.99
C VAL A 590 -1.27 -6.81 6.68
N GLU A 591 -2.02 -5.89 7.30
CA GLU A 591 -1.44 -4.84 8.15
C GLU A 591 -0.56 -5.45 9.25
N ASP A 592 0.70 -5.06 9.31
CA ASP A 592 1.57 -5.23 10.47
C ASP A 592 2.00 -3.84 10.95
N PRO A 593 1.41 -3.32 12.05
CA PRO A 593 1.69 -1.97 12.50
C PRO A 593 3.14 -1.73 12.91
N ALA A 594 3.98 -2.74 13.14
CA ALA A 594 5.40 -2.55 13.43
C ALA A 594 6.18 -2.28 12.13
N LEU A 595 6.01 -3.15 11.13
CA LEU A 595 6.70 -3.02 9.84
C LEU A 595 6.14 -1.89 8.97
N ASN A 596 4.81 -1.75 8.92
CA ASN A 596 4.17 -0.72 8.11
C ASN A 596 4.54 0.69 8.58
N ARG A 597 4.96 0.88 9.83
CA ARG A 597 5.45 2.16 10.39
C ARG A 597 6.76 2.65 9.75
N VAL A 598 7.55 1.75 9.15
CA VAL A 598 8.78 2.06 8.40
C VAL A 598 8.59 1.80 6.89
N GLY A 599 7.36 1.85 6.40
CA GLY A 599 7.03 1.66 4.98
C GLY A 599 7.14 0.22 4.47
N ARG A 600 7.45 -0.75 5.34
CA ARG A 600 7.66 -2.16 4.97
C ARG A 600 6.38 -2.97 5.03
N ILE A 601 6.34 -4.02 4.22
CA ILE A 601 5.25 -4.99 4.07
C ILE A 601 5.84 -6.37 4.32
N ARG A 602 5.14 -7.23 5.06
CA ARG A 602 5.42 -8.67 5.14
C ARG A 602 4.49 -9.41 4.20
N VAL A 603 5.02 -10.37 3.44
CA VAL A 603 4.24 -11.23 2.54
C VAL A 603 4.37 -12.67 3.01
N ASP A 604 3.34 -13.17 3.71
CA ASP A 604 3.34 -14.56 4.15
C ASP A 604 2.91 -15.52 3.01
N SER A 605 3.32 -16.79 3.12
CA SER A 605 2.90 -17.86 2.21
C SER A 605 1.38 -18.00 2.10
N LYS A 606 0.62 -17.71 3.17
CA LYS A 606 -0.86 -17.73 3.17
C LYS A 606 -1.48 -16.51 2.49
N ASP A 607 -0.73 -15.39 2.41
CA ASP A 607 -1.19 -14.12 1.85
C ASP A 607 -1.06 -14.16 0.31
N ALA A 608 -0.22 -15.04 -0.20
CA ALA A 608 -0.05 -15.38 -1.61
C ALA A 608 -0.96 -16.55 -2.03
N TRP A 609 -1.62 -16.42 -3.19
CA TRP A 609 -2.47 -17.46 -3.76
C TRP A 609 -2.43 -17.42 -5.29
N THR A 610 -2.89 -18.51 -5.92
CA THR A 610 -3.03 -18.64 -7.37
C THR A 610 -4.48 -18.87 -7.75
N SER A 611 -4.87 -18.39 -8.93
CA SER A 611 -6.18 -18.66 -9.51
C SER A 611 -6.12 -18.48 -11.02
N ASP A 612 -7.25 -18.67 -11.70
CA ASP A 612 -7.38 -18.55 -13.16
C ASP A 612 -8.52 -17.61 -13.58
N VAL A 613 -8.59 -17.32 -14.88
CA VAL A 613 -9.60 -16.42 -15.44
C VAL A 613 -11.02 -17.01 -15.31
N ALA A 614 -11.19 -18.34 -15.36
CA ALA A 614 -12.49 -18.98 -15.15
C ALA A 614 -13.05 -18.73 -13.75
N MET A 615 -12.20 -18.74 -12.72
CA MET A 615 -12.60 -18.44 -11.35
C MET A 615 -12.98 -16.96 -11.17
N ILE A 616 -12.33 -16.05 -11.90
CA ILE A 616 -12.72 -14.63 -11.92
C ILE A 616 -14.07 -14.43 -12.61
N GLU A 617 -14.37 -15.17 -13.67
CA GLU A 617 -15.68 -15.17 -14.34
C GLU A 617 -16.79 -15.70 -13.42
N LYS A 618 -16.51 -16.76 -12.65
CA LYS A 618 -17.49 -17.42 -11.78
C LYS A 618 -17.77 -16.63 -10.50
N THR A 619 -16.72 -16.13 -9.83
CA THR A 619 -16.81 -15.71 -8.42
C THR A 619 -16.53 -14.21 -8.30
N SER A 620 -17.60 -13.41 -8.30
CA SER A 620 -17.49 -11.94 -8.31
C SER A 620 -16.71 -11.36 -7.12
N HIS A 621 -16.74 -12.01 -5.96
CA HIS A 621 -16.06 -11.60 -4.73
C HIS A 621 -14.69 -12.27 -4.49
N LEU A 622 -14.15 -13.03 -5.44
CA LEU A 622 -12.93 -13.86 -5.30
C LEU A 622 -11.79 -13.16 -4.55
N PHE A 623 -11.35 -11.99 -5.04
CA PHE A 623 -10.27 -11.21 -4.43
C PHE A 623 -10.57 -10.75 -3.01
N LYS A 624 -11.83 -10.46 -2.69
CA LYS A 624 -12.24 -10.01 -1.36
C LYS A 624 -12.26 -11.16 -0.36
N THR A 625 -12.81 -12.30 -0.78
CA THR A 625 -12.89 -13.50 0.05
C THR A 625 -11.51 -14.08 0.32
N LEU A 626 -10.64 -14.21 -0.70
CA LEU A 626 -9.28 -14.73 -0.50
C LEU A 626 -8.39 -13.76 0.28
N ALA A 627 -8.59 -12.45 0.18
CA ALA A 627 -7.89 -11.46 1.01
C ALA A 627 -8.25 -11.48 2.50
N LYS A 628 -9.44 -11.96 2.86
CA LYS A 628 -9.89 -12.13 4.25
C LYS A 628 -9.86 -13.59 4.72
N GLY A 629 -9.59 -14.50 3.80
CA GLY A 629 -9.99 -15.89 3.87
C GLY A 629 -8.97 -16.86 3.28
N ASN A 630 -9.46 -18.00 2.80
CA ASN A 630 -8.76 -18.94 1.94
C ASN A 630 -9.79 -19.75 1.12
N ALA A 631 -9.37 -20.84 0.48
CA ALA A 631 -10.25 -21.69 -0.32
C ALA A 631 -11.46 -22.28 0.45
N LEU A 632 -11.37 -22.47 1.76
CA LEU A 632 -12.51 -22.95 2.58
C LEU A 632 -13.63 -21.91 2.67
N ASP A 633 -13.27 -20.63 2.67
CA ASP A 633 -14.22 -19.52 2.67
C ASP A 633 -14.96 -19.42 1.33
N ILE A 634 -14.26 -19.70 0.22
CA ILE A 634 -14.86 -19.82 -1.11
C ILE A 634 -15.84 -21.01 -1.16
N GLU A 635 -15.42 -22.21 -0.72
CA GLU A 635 -16.29 -23.41 -0.68
C GLU A 635 -17.58 -23.14 0.13
N LEU A 636 -17.46 -22.46 1.28
CA LEU A 636 -18.58 -22.15 2.14
C LEU A 636 -19.58 -21.20 1.48
N ILE A 637 -19.10 -20.11 0.89
CA ILE A 637 -19.97 -19.13 0.23
C ILE A 637 -20.64 -19.75 -1.00
N GLU A 638 -19.88 -20.43 -1.86
CA GLU A 638 -20.44 -21.10 -3.04
C GLU A 638 -21.50 -22.14 -2.65
N ARG A 639 -21.31 -22.91 -1.56
CA ARG A 639 -22.34 -23.86 -1.12
C ARG A 639 -23.62 -23.16 -0.66
N ILE A 640 -23.52 -22.00 -0.01
CA ILE A 640 -24.68 -21.23 0.44
C ILE A 640 -25.42 -20.61 -0.75
N GLU A 641 -24.69 -20.06 -1.73
CA GLU A 641 -25.25 -19.54 -2.99
C GLU A 641 -25.94 -20.64 -3.82
N ASN A 642 -25.33 -21.83 -3.92
CA ASN A 642 -25.93 -22.97 -4.60
C ASN A 642 -27.15 -23.56 -3.87
N LEU A 643 -27.21 -23.45 -2.53
CA LEU A 643 -28.35 -23.89 -1.74
C LEU A 643 -29.56 -22.97 -1.93
N TYR A 644 -29.34 -21.65 -2.01
CA TYR A 644 -30.39 -20.64 -2.18
C TYR A 644 -30.03 -19.61 -3.28
N PRO A 645 -30.29 -19.90 -4.56
CA PRO A 645 -29.89 -19.02 -5.67
C PRO A 645 -30.58 -17.66 -5.73
N LYS A 646 -31.71 -17.47 -5.01
CA LYS A 646 -32.37 -16.16 -4.88
C LYS A 646 -31.73 -15.35 -3.77
N SER A 647 -31.45 -14.07 -4.03
CA SER A 647 -30.98 -13.14 -3.00
C SER A 647 -32.14 -12.53 -2.20
N ILE A 648 -31.82 -11.88 -1.07
CA ILE A 648 -32.77 -11.01 -0.35
C ILE A 648 -33.36 -9.97 -1.33
N ALA A 649 -32.55 -9.36 -2.21
CA ALA A 649 -33.02 -8.36 -3.18
C ALA A 649 -34.11 -8.92 -4.10
N ASP A 650 -33.94 -10.15 -4.60
CA ASP A 650 -34.91 -10.80 -5.47
C ASP A 650 -36.22 -11.09 -4.73
N TYR A 651 -36.13 -11.64 -3.52
CA TYR A 651 -37.30 -11.98 -2.71
C TYR A 651 -38.11 -10.73 -2.30
N LEU A 652 -37.44 -9.66 -1.89
CA LEU A 652 -38.10 -8.39 -1.56
C LEU A 652 -38.76 -7.76 -2.80
N LYS A 653 -38.15 -7.90 -3.98
CA LYS A 653 -38.69 -7.42 -5.25
C LYS A 653 -39.92 -8.22 -5.68
N ASP A 654 -39.87 -9.56 -5.58
CA ASP A 654 -41.00 -10.45 -5.89
C ASP A 654 -42.23 -10.12 -5.03
N LEU A 655 -42.04 -9.70 -3.77
CA LEU A 655 -43.11 -9.29 -2.85
C LEU A 655 -43.41 -7.78 -2.85
N ASN A 656 -42.75 -6.98 -3.69
CA ASN A 656 -42.85 -5.51 -3.71
C ASN A 656 -42.68 -4.85 -2.32
N ILE A 657 -41.72 -5.36 -1.53
CA ILE A 657 -41.43 -4.89 -0.19
C ILE A 657 -40.55 -3.62 -0.24
N PRO A 658 -40.97 -2.52 0.41
CA PRO A 658 -40.19 -1.28 0.41
C PRO A 658 -38.92 -1.43 1.26
N ALA A 659 -37.76 -1.40 0.59
CA ALA A 659 -36.45 -1.39 1.23
C ALA A 659 -35.66 -0.13 0.84
N THR A 660 -35.23 0.70 1.81
CA THR A 660 -34.49 1.95 1.51
C THR A 660 -33.68 2.49 2.69
N HIS A 661 -32.74 3.39 2.41
CA HIS A 661 -32.12 4.22 3.45
C HIS A 661 -33.11 5.29 3.93
N GLY A 662 -33.10 5.62 5.21
CA GLY A 662 -33.96 6.64 5.80
C GLY A 662 -33.76 8.07 5.28
N TYR A 663 -34.43 9.03 5.92
CA TYR A 663 -34.37 10.44 5.54
C TYR A 663 -32.95 11.02 5.70
N GLN A 664 -32.63 12.06 4.92
CA GLN A 664 -31.34 12.77 5.00
C GLN A 664 -31.56 14.17 5.57
N THR A 665 -30.87 14.54 6.65
CA THR A 665 -30.95 15.88 7.24
C THR A 665 -30.55 16.96 6.25
N LYS A 666 -31.12 18.17 6.40
CA LYS A 666 -30.88 19.31 5.50
C LYS A 666 -29.38 19.69 5.50
N GLN A 667 -28.81 19.91 4.31
CA GLN A 667 -27.48 20.48 4.14
C GLN A 667 -27.54 22.02 4.17
N VAL A 668 -26.43 22.66 4.57
CA VAL A 668 -26.28 24.12 4.51
C VAL A 668 -26.46 24.58 3.05
N ASP A 669 -27.19 25.67 2.85
CA ASP A 669 -27.50 26.31 1.55
C ASP A 669 -28.21 25.44 0.50
N VAL A 670 -28.67 24.24 0.84
CA VAL A 670 -29.49 23.40 -0.05
C VAL A 670 -30.97 23.50 0.35
N PRO A 671 -31.90 23.82 -0.58
CA PRO A 671 -33.33 23.73 -0.29
C PRO A 671 -33.72 22.28 0.01
N GLY A 672 -34.29 22.06 1.19
CA GLY A 672 -34.84 20.76 1.58
C GLY A 672 -36.27 20.55 1.05
N VAL A 673 -36.73 19.31 1.02
CA VAL A 673 -38.14 18.94 0.83
C VAL A 673 -38.90 19.03 2.15
N ASP A 674 -40.22 19.23 2.06
CA ASP A 674 -41.11 19.22 3.22
C ASP A 674 -41.25 17.81 3.81
N SER A 675 -41.37 17.66 5.13
CA SER A 675 -41.47 16.36 5.80
C SER A 675 -42.74 16.18 6.66
N ALA A 676 -43.85 16.85 6.29
CA ALA A 676 -45.07 16.85 7.09
C ALA A 676 -45.68 15.48 7.44
N PHE A 677 -45.59 14.47 6.58
CA PHE A 677 -46.17 13.15 6.90
C PHE A 677 -45.40 12.39 8.00
N LEU A 678 -44.18 12.82 8.34
CA LEU A 678 -43.41 12.27 9.47
C LEU A 678 -43.78 12.95 10.81
N TYR A 679 -44.58 14.03 10.79
CA TYR A 679 -45.06 14.63 12.04
C TYR A 679 -45.99 13.67 12.78
N GLY A 680 -45.83 13.59 14.11
CA GLY A 680 -46.51 12.61 14.95
C GLY A 680 -45.83 11.23 14.99
N MET A 681 -44.85 10.96 14.12
CA MET A 681 -43.98 9.79 14.29
C MET A 681 -42.89 10.06 15.33
N LYS A 682 -42.56 9.00 16.08
CA LYS A 682 -41.35 8.92 16.88
C LYS A 682 -40.12 8.85 15.97
N ASN A 683 -38.97 9.35 16.43
CA ASN A 683 -37.74 9.40 15.66
C ASN A 683 -36.68 8.45 16.24
N MET A 684 -36.16 7.53 15.42
CA MET A 684 -35.12 6.59 15.81
C MET A 684 -33.86 7.33 16.30
N PRO A 685 -33.27 6.90 17.43
CA PRO A 685 -32.01 7.44 17.90
C PRO A 685 -30.85 7.05 16.98
N LYS A 686 -29.64 7.56 17.26
CA LYS A 686 -28.44 7.19 16.51
C LYS A 686 -28.12 5.70 16.73
N PRO A 687 -27.51 4.99 15.77
CA PRO A 687 -27.18 3.56 15.93
C PRO A 687 -26.34 3.23 17.16
N GLN A 688 -25.58 4.19 17.70
CA GLN A 688 -24.73 4.00 18.89
C GLN A 688 -25.55 3.80 20.19
N ASP A 689 -26.81 4.27 20.19
CA ASP A 689 -27.70 4.28 21.34
C ASP A 689 -28.76 3.15 21.26
N ALA A 690 -28.94 2.55 20.08
CA ALA A 690 -30.05 1.63 19.75
C ALA A 690 -29.77 0.16 20.13
N ASN A 691 -29.46 -0.11 21.39
CA ASN A 691 -28.92 -1.41 21.85
C ASN A 691 -30.02 -2.41 22.25
N TRP A 692 -30.98 -2.63 21.35
CA TRP A 692 -32.16 -3.47 21.60
C TRP A 692 -32.56 -4.22 20.33
N TYR A 693 -33.01 -5.48 20.48
CA TYR A 693 -33.49 -6.28 19.35
C TYR A 693 -34.86 -5.80 18.84
N ILE A 694 -35.73 -5.35 19.77
CA ILE A 694 -37.01 -4.70 19.45
C ILE A 694 -37.00 -3.27 20.00
N ALA A 695 -37.37 -2.29 19.18
CA ALA A 695 -37.35 -0.87 19.53
C ALA A 695 -38.47 -0.50 20.52
N PRO A 696 -38.17 0.11 21.68
CA PRO A 696 -39.16 0.67 22.58
C PRO A 696 -39.63 2.04 22.07
N VAL A 697 -40.32 2.06 20.92
CA VAL A 697 -40.63 3.27 20.13
C VAL A 697 -41.29 4.39 20.95
N ASP A 698 -42.20 4.06 21.85
CA ASP A 698 -42.90 5.02 22.72
C ASP A 698 -41.96 5.88 23.58
N THR A 699 -40.75 5.38 23.88
CA THR A 699 -39.75 6.08 24.70
C THR A 699 -38.95 7.14 23.93
N PHE A 700 -39.05 7.16 22.60
CA PHE A 700 -38.24 8.05 21.76
C PHE A 700 -38.80 9.47 21.70
N SER A 701 -37.96 10.41 21.29
CA SER A 701 -38.37 11.77 20.96
C SER A 701 -39.18 11.81 19.67
N ASP A 702 -40.08 12.79 19.56
CA ASP A 702 -40.86 13.00 18.35
C ASP A 702 -39.98 13.52 17.19
N PHE A 703 -40.42 13.32 15.95
CA PHE A 703 -39.73 13.85 14.78
C PHE A 703 -39.89 15.38 14.67
N GLN A 704 -38.78 16.13 14.75
CA GLN A 704 -38.77 17.60 14.87
C GLN A 704 -38.36 18.36 13.59
N PHE A 705 -38.00 17.67 12.49
CA PHE A 705 -37.47 18.34 11.30
C PHE A 705 -38.60 18.81 10.38
N GLN A 706 -38.75 20.13 10.22
CA GLN A 706 -39.74 20.68 9.27
C GLN A 706 -39.40 20.37 7.81
N ARG A 707 -38.11 20.32 7.48
CA ARG A 707 -37.60 20.00 6.14
C ARG A 707 -36.36 19.14 6.21
N VAL A 708 -36.24 18.20 5.27
CA VAL A 708 -35.11 17.27 5.12
C VAL A 708 -34.45 17.45 3.75
N HIS A 709 -33.18 17.09 3.58
CA HIS A 709 -32.52 17.15 2.26
C HIS A 709 -33.15 16.14 1.28
N ARG A 710 -33.45 14.92 1.75
CA ARG A 710 -34.16 13.89 0.99
C ARG A 710 -35.11 13.12 1.90
N LEU A 711 -36.34 12.95 1.44
CA LEU A 711 -37.39 12.16 2.08
C LEU A 711 -37.54 10.80 1.36
N ARG A 712 -38.46 9.96 1.84
CA ARG A 712 -38.86 8.67 1.28
C ARG A 712 -40.38 8.59 1.21
N GLU A 713 -40.92 7.53 0.61
CA GLU A 713 -42.36 7.33 0.60
C GLU A 713 -42.87 6.92 1.98
N GLN A 714 -44.14 7.20 2.29
CA GLN A 714 -44.73 6.91 3.60
C GLN A 714 -44.64 5.41 3.94
N GLU A 715 -44.83 4.53 2.96
CA GLU A 715 -44.70 3.08 3.09
C GLU A 715 -43.29 2.60 3.50
N ASN A 716 -42.25 3.42 3.38
CA ASN A 716 -40.92 3.06 3.86
C ASN A 716 -40.77 3.13 5.39
N TYR A 717 -41.75 3.70 6.11
CA TYR A 717 -41.75 3.89 7.57
C TYR A 717 -42.82 3.06 8.29
N ASP A 718 -43.60 2.29 7.52
CA ASP A 718 -44.70 1.47 8.00
C ASP A 718 -44.20 0.18 8.68
N ALA A 719 -44.78 -0.17 9.83
CA ALA A 719 -44.50 -1.39 10.56
C ALA A 719 -45.34 -2.60 10.08
N PRO A 720 -44.91 -3.86 10.31
CA PRO A 720 -43.64 -4.28 10.92
C PRO A 720 -42.42 -3.88 10.09
N LEU A 721 -41.40 -3.30 10.72
CA LEU A 721 -40.26 -2.68 10.06
C LEU A 721 -38.96 -3.19 10.68
N VAL A 722 -38.03 -3.63 9.83
CA VAL A 722 -36.68 -4.03 10.23
C VAL A 722 -35.70 -2.94 9.84
N LEU A 723 -34.84 -2.52 10.77
CA LEU A 723 -33.87 -1.44 10.62
C LEU A 723 -32.45 -2.00 10.75
N LEU A 724 -31.82 -2.31 9.60
CA LEU A 724 -30.42 -2.71 9.51
C LEU A 724 -29.52 -1.47 9.65
N ARG A 725 -28.54 -1.51 10.54
CA ARG A 725 -27.56 -0.43 10.72
C ARG A 725 -26.62 -0.36 9.51
N GLU A 726 -26.33 0.85 8.98
CA GLU A 726 -25.29 1.00 7.95
C GLU A 726 -23.91 0.63 8.51
N SER A 727 -23.64 0.93 9.78
CA SER A 727 -22.38 0.58 10.46
C SER A 727 -22.64 -0.47 11.55
N PRO A 728 -22.18 -1.73 11.39
CA PRO A 728 -22.30 -2.71 12.45
C PRO A 728 -21.40 -2.34 13.64
N SER A 729 -21.76 -2.82 14.83
CA SER A 729 -21.04 -2.54 16.07
C SER A 729 -20.02 -3.64 16.38
N SER A 730 -18.98 -3.29 17.13
CA SER A 730 -18.04 -4.25 17.75
C SER A 730 -18.22 -4.35 19.27
N LYS A 731 -19.34 -3.82 19.80
CA LYS A 731 -19.70 -3.96 21.22
C LYS A 731 -20.57 -5.21 21.39
N ASP A 732 -20.38 -5.90 22.50
CA ASP A 732 -21.25 -7.01 22.91
C ASP A 732 -22.69 -6.52 23.10
N ASN A 733 -23.66 -7.42 22.92
CA ASN A 733 -25.11 -7.16 23.02
C ASN A 733 -25.62 -5.97 22.17
N CYS A 734 -24.98 -5.71 21.02
CA CYS A 734 -25.28 -4.59 20.15
C CYS A 734 -25.80 -5.08 18.78
N PRO A 735 -27.12 -5.29 18.60
CA PRO A 735 -27.68 -5.93 17.41
C PRO A 735 -27.41 -5.14 16.13
N MET A 736 -27.23 -5.86 15.02
CA MET A 736 -27.04 -5.28 13.69
C MET A 736 -28.36 -4.78 13.09
N ALA A 737 -29.45 -5.49 13.35
CA ALA A 737 -30.79 -5.12 12.92
C ALA A 737 -31.74 -4.99 14.11
N ILE A 738 -32.55 -3.93 14.10
CA ILE A 738 -33.58 -3.65 15.11
C ILE A 738 -34.96 -3.85 14.48
N LEU A 739 -35.84 -4.60 15.15
CA LEU A 739 -37.23 -4.80 14.77
C LEU A 739 -38.12 -3.73 15.44
N THR A 740 -39.17 -3.28 14.74
CA THR A 740 -40.27 -2.53 15.36
C THR A 740 -41.63 -2.96 14.81
N PHE A 741 -42.62 -3.02 15.71
CA PHE A 741 -44.04 -3.23 15.40
C PHE A 741 -44.84 -1.91 15.38
N GLN A 742 -44.17 -0.76 15.56
CA GLN A 742 -44.75 0.58 15.45
C GLN A 742 -44.04 1.41 14.37
N ASN A 743 -44.80 2.28 13.69
CA ASN A 743 -44.27 3.21 12.69
C ASN A 743 -43.27 4.18 13.34
N VAL A 744 -42.10 4.35 12.72
CA VAL A 744 -41.02 5.19 13.27
C VAL A 744 -40.24 5.86 12.15
N ALA A 745 -39.95 7.16 12.31
CA ALA A 745 -39.07 7.89 11.40
C ALA A 745 -37.61 7.49 11.64
N TYR A 746 -36.88 7.13 10.60
CA TYR A 746 -35.46 6.80 10.68
C TYR A 746 -34.63 7.54 9.63
N ASN A 747 -33.41 7.89 10.00
CA ASN A 747 -32.46 8.60 9.14
C ASN A 747 -31.58 7.63 8.32
N ARG A 748 -30.78 8.19 7.39
CA ARG A 748 -29.86 7.45 6.50
C ARG A 748 -28.96 6.40 7.17
N SER A 749 -28.65 6.53 8.48
CA SER A 749 -27.80 5.59 9.20
C SER A 749 -28.40 4.17 9.33
N TYR A 750 -29.67 4.01 8.94
CA TYR A 750 -30.36 2.72 8.84
C TYR A 750 -30.88 2.49 7.42
N ILE A 751 -30.91 1.22 7.04
CA ILE A 751 -31.66 0.67 5.90
C ILE A 751 -32.91 0.02 6.49
N GLY A 752 -34.09 0.53 6.13
CA GLY A 752 -35.38 0.03 6.59
C GLY A 752 -36.03 -0.89 5.57
N TYR A 753 -36.65 -1.97 6.06
CA TYR A 753 -37.39 -2.98 5.31
C TYR A 753 -38.82 -3.10 5.87
N SER A 754 -39.81 -2.50 5.19
CA SER A 754 -41.21 -2.50 5.66
C SER A 754 -41.93 -3.78 5.24
N CYS A 755 -42.13 -4.71 6.18
CA CYS A 755 -42.73 -6.01 5.90
C CYS A 755 -44.27 -5.95 5.79
N LYS A 756 -44.89 -4.77 5.94
CA LYS A 756 -46.36 -4.58 5.95
C LYS A 756 -47.10 -5.14 4.73
N LYS A 757 -46.46 -5.17 3.56
CA LYS A 757 -47.02 -5.72 2.31
C LYS A 757 -46.83 -7.24 2.13
N SER A 758 -46.08 -7.89 3.01
CA SER A 758 -45.88 -9.34 3.00
C SER A 758 -47.19 -10.09 3.32
N PRO A 759 -47.41 -11.32 2.81
CA PRO A 759 -48.49 -12.19 3.27
C PRO A 759 -48.43 -12.49 4.78
N GLU A 760 -47.22 -12.54 5.35
CA GLU A 760 -46.97 -12.75 6.77
C GLU A 760 -46.03 -11.65 7.32
N PRO A 761 -46.54 -10.44 7.61
CA PRO A 761 -45.71 -9.27 7.93
C PRO A 761 -44.82 -9.43 9.15
N GLU A 762 -45.36 -9.94 10.25
CA GLU A 762 -44.59 -10.10 11.49
C GLU A 762 -43.55 -11.21 11.38
N LEU A 763 -43.93 -12.36 10.80
CA LEU A 763 -43.03 -13.51 10.68
C LEU A 763 -41.85 -13.19 9.75
N LEU A 764 -42.09 -12.48 8.64
CA LEU A 764 -41.02 -12.01 7.78
C LEU A 764 -40.11 -10.99 8.48
N ALA A 765 -40.67 -10.07 9.25
CA ALA A 765 -39.88 -9.06 9.97
C ALA A 765 -39.00 -9.70 11.06
N VAL A 766 -39.52 -10.70 11.77
CA VAL A 766 -38.73 -11.53 12.70
C VAL A 766 -37.65 -12.29 11.93
N TYR A 767 -37.98 -12.97 10.81
CA TYR A 767 -37.01 -13.74 10.03
C TYR A 767 -35.85 -12.89 9.48
N LEU A 768 -36.14 -11.72 8.89
CA LEU A 768 -35.11 -10.78 8.45
C LEU A 768 -34.25 -10.27 9.62
N SER A 769 -34.87 -10.00 10.79
CA SER A 769 -34.13 -9.58 11.99
C SER A 769 -33.24 -10.70 12.55
N THR A 770 -33.71 -11.95 12.53
CA THR A 770 -32.92 -13.15 12.88
C THR A 770 -31.73 -13.30 11.93
N LEU A 771 -31.96 -13.18 10.61
CA LEU A 771 -30.91 -13.32 9.61
C LEU A 771 -29.83 -12.23 9.74
N PHE A 772 -30.23 -10.96 9.81
CA PHE A 772 -29.29 -9.85 9.90
C PHE A 772 -28.50 -9.81 11.22
N ASN A 773 -29.05 -10.35 12.31
CA ASN A 773 -28.33 -10.47 13.59
C ASN A 773 -27.44 -11.73 13.67
N SER A 774 -27.40 -12.57 12.62
CA SER A 774 -26.56 -13.76 12.59
C SER A 774 -25.09 -13.45 12.28
N ARG A 775 -24.21 -14.30 12.80
CA ARG A 775 -22.78 -14.30 12.50
C ARG A 775 -22.51 -14.68 11.05
N LEU A 776 -23.34 -15.54 10.46
CA LEU A 776 -23.25 -15.90 9.03
C LEU A 776 -23.46 -14.68 8.12
N PHE A 777 -24.44 -13.81 8.43
CA PHE A 777 -24.67 -12.59 7.65
C PHE A 777 -23.51 -11.58 7.78
N LEU A 778 -23.01 -11.38 9.00
CA LEU A 778 -21.82 -10.55 9.24
C LEU A 778 -20.56 -11.10 8.53
N TYR A 779 -20.43 -12.42 8.48
CA TYR A 779 -19.36 -13.10 7.77
C TYR A 779 -19.49 -12.91 6.25
N PHE A 780 -20.63 -13.24 5.66
CA PHE A 780 -20.85 -13.07 4.22
C PHE A 780 -20.56 -11.63 3.79
N THR A 781 -21.09 -10.63 4.50
CA THR A 781 -20.84 -9.22 4.20
C THR A 781 -19.37 -8.81 4.36
N LEU A 782 -18.64 -9.37 5.33
CA LEU A 782 -17.18 -9.20 5.44
C LEU A 782 -16.43 -9.81 4.25
N MET A 783 -16.88 -10.96 3.73
CA MET A 783 -16.19 -11.70 2.66
C MET A 783 -16.56 -11.27 1.24
N THR A 784 -17.67 -10.54 1.05
CA THR A 784 -18.17 -10.14 -0.29
C THR A 784 -18.22 -8.64 -0.54
N SER A 785 -18.48 -7.80 0.47
CA SER A 785 -18.67 -6.35 0.26
C SER A 785 -17.44 -5.64 -0.32
N SER A 786 -17.67 -4.78 -1.31
CA SER A 786 -16.64 -3.92 -1.89
C SER A 786 -16.23 -2.76 -0.97
N LYS A 787 -17.00 -2.50 0.09
CA LYS A 787 -16.83 -1.36 1.00
C LYS A 787 -16.43 -1.81 2.42
N MET A 788 -17.11 -2.81 2.99
CA MET A 788 -16.87 -3.27 4.36
C MET A 788 -15.51 -3.95 4.48
N GLY A 789 -14.60 -3.29 5.22
CA GLY A 789 -13.21 -3.74 5.32
C GLY A 789 -12.44 -3.67 4.01
N CYS A 790 -12.86 -2.82 3.07
CA CYS A 790 -12.02 -2.31 1.97
C CYS A 790 -11.82 -0.81 2.16
N GLU A 791 -12.92 -0.05 2.28
CA GLU A 791 -12.89 1.42 2.30
C GLU A 791 -13.45 1.99 3.61
N ARG A 792 -14.45 1.32 4.21
CA ARG A 792 -15.15 1.79 5.42
C ARG A 792 -15.59 0.60 6.26
N SER A 793 -16.06 0.88 7.47
CA SER A 793 -16.70 -0.11 8.34
C SER A 793 -18.23 -0.01 8.24
N THR A 794 -18.74 0.29 7.04
CA THR A 794 -20.18 0.45 6.79
C THR A 794 -20.61 -0.34 5.54
N LEU A 795 -21.76 -0.98 5.63
CA LEU A 795 -22.40 -1.78 4.60
C LEU A 795 -22.91 -0.90 3.44
N GLN A 796 -23.21 -1.53 2.30
CA GLN A 796 -24.09 -0.95 1.29
C GLN A 796 -25.36 -1.79 1.19
N LYS A 797 -26.51 -1.15 1.03
CA LYS A 797 -27.81 -1.84 0.84
C LYS A 797 -27.75 -2.94 -0.22
N VAL A 798 -27.22 -2.63 -1.41
CA VAL A 798 -27.15 -3.58 -2.54
C VAL A 798 -26.35 -4.83 -2.16
N GLU A 799 -25.22 -4.65 -1.46
CA GLU A 799 -24.34 -5.76 -1.07
C GLU A 799 -24.91 -6.58 0.10
N ALA A 800 -25.60 -5.93 1.04
CA ALA A 800 -26.33 -6.59 2.12
C ALA A 800 -27.50 -7.44 1.58
N GLU A 801 -28.18 -6.95 0.53
CA GLU A 801 -29.30 -7.65 -0.09
C GLU A 801 -28.90 -8.72 -1.10
N MET A 802 -27.61 -8.84 -1.47
CA MET A 802 -27.09 -9.96 -2.27
C MET A 802 -27.01 -11.28 -1.49
N PHE A 803 -27.24 -11.27 -0.18
CA PHE A 803 -27.17 -12.47 0.65
C PHE A 803 -28.17 -13.55 0.17
N PRO A 804 -27.74 -14.82 -0.06
CA PRO A 804 -28.61 -15.94 -0.43
C PRO A 804 -29.74 -16.20 0.55
N PHE A 805 -30.99 -16.26 0.09
CA PHE A 805 -32.17 -16.22 0.95
C PHE A 805 -33.17 -17.35 0.66
N CYS A 806 -33.55 -18.08 1.70
CA CYS A 806 -34.64 -19.07 1.64
C CYS A 806 -36.00 -18.35 1.71
N PRO A 807 -36.90 -18.49 0.72
CA PRO A 807 -38.24 -17.92 0.77
C PRO A 807 -39.02 -18.34 2.03
N LEU A 808 -39.77 -17.42 2.64
CA LEU A 808 -40.48 -17.69 3.91
C LEU A 808 -41.45 -18.89 3.83
N ASN A 809 -42.08 -19.06 2.66
CA ASN A 809 -42.99 -20.16 2.36
C ASN A 809 -42.30 -21.53 2.18
N GLU A 810 -40.97 -21.56 2.05
CA GLU A 810 -40.15 -22.78 1.94
C GLU A 810 -39.55 -23.22 3.28
N LEU A 811 -39.69 -22.41 4.34
CA LEU A 811 -39.29 -22.80 5.69
C LEU A 811 -40.16 -23.95 6.22
N SER A 812 -39.53 -24.94 6.84
CA SER A 812 -40.23 -25.99 7.57
C SER A 812 -40.97 -25.45 8.80
N GLU A 813 -42.02 -26.14 9.22
CA GLU A 813 -42.77 -25.77 10.44
C GLU A 813 -41.89 -25.80 11.71
N GLU A 814 -40.84 -26.63 11.75
CA GLU A 814 -39.84 -26.58 12.83
C GLU A 814 -39.11 -25.22 12.86
N LEU A 815 -38.66 -24.73 11.71
CA LEU A 815 -37.97 -23.45 11.60
C LEU A 815 -38.90 -22.27 11.88
N LYS A 816 -40.16 -22.32 11.43
CA LYS A 816 -41.17 -21.30 11.78
C LYS A 816 -41.43 -21.24 13.29
N ASN A 817 -41.56 -22.39 13.96
CA ASN A 817 -41.69 -22.46 15.41
C ASN A 817 -40.45 -21.89 16.14
N GLN A 818 -39.24 -22.11 15.61
CA GLN A 818 -38.04 -21.47 16.15
C GLN A 818 -38.05 -19.93 16.02
N LEU A 819 -38.62 -19.37 14.94
CA LEU A 819 -38.79 -17.92 14.81
C LEU A 819 -39.73 -17.33 15.87
N VAL A 820 -40.76 -18.07 16.30
CA VAL A 820 -41.65 -17.65 17.40
C VAL A 820 -40.86 -17.54 18.71
N LEU A 821 -40.05 -18.55 19.04
CA LEU A 821 -39.18 -18.52 20.23
C LEU A 821 -38.15 -17.37 20.16
N ILE A 822 -37.59 -17.10 18.99
CA ILE A 822 -36.66 -15.98 18.79
C ILE A 822 -37.37 -14.62 18.97
N LYS A 823 -38.64 -14.48 18.53
CA LYS A 823 -39.45 -13.28 18.79
C LYS A 823 -39.63 -13.04 20.29
N GLU A 824 -39.90 -14.07 21.07
CA GLU A 824 -40.03 -13.99 22.54
C GLU A 824 -38.69 -13.64 23.21
N ALA A 825 -37.58 -14.22 22.74
CA ALA A 825 -36.24 -13.90 23.22
C ALA A 825 -35.82 -12.45 22.88
N PHE A 826 -36.16 -11.94 21.69
CA PHE A 826 -35.97 -10.55 21.31
C PHE A 826 -36.80 -9.57 22.17
N LEU A 827 -38.03 -9.93 22.53
CA LEU A 827 -38.91 -9.12 23.39
C LEU A 827 -38.36 -9.02 24.82
N THR A 828 -37.87 -10.14 25.36
CA THR A 828 -37.32 -10.21 26.72
C THR A 828 -35.86 -9.74 26.82
N SER A 829 -35.17 -9.54 25.68
CA SER A 829 -33.71 -9.32 25.61
C SER A 829 -32.93 -10.38 26.38
N SER A 830 -33.33 -11.65 26.21
CA SER A 830 -32.69 -12.81 26.84
C SER A 830 -31.22 -12.98 26.42
N ASP A 831 -30.36 -13.40 27.35
CA ASP A 831 -28.96 -13.75 27.06
C ASP A 831 -28.83 -14.93 26.06
N ASP A 832 -29.88 -15.73 25.89
CA ASP A 832 -29.90 -16.88 24.95
C ASP A 832 -30.19 -16.50 23.49
N VAL A 833 -30.42 -15.20 23.19
CA VAL A 833 -30.75 -14.73 21.82
C VAL A 833 -29.70 -15.13 20.79
N GLU A 834 -28.39 -14.96 21.06
CA GLU A 834 -27.33 -15.34 20.10
C GLU A 834 -27.36 -16.84 19.81
N ASN A 835 -27.54 -17.67 20.84
CA ASN A 835 -27.57 -19.13 20.72
C ASN A 835 -28.80 -19.63 19.93
N LEU A 836 -29.97 -19.04 20.14
CA LEU A 836 -31.18 -19.35 19.37
C LEU A 836 -31.03 -18.94 17.89
N VAL A 837 -30.52 -17.74 17.62
CA VAL A 837 -30.26 -17.24 16.26
C VAL A 837 -29.25 -18.14 15.54
N GLU A 838 -28.10 -18.43 16.15
CA GLU A 838 -27.06 -19.26 15.53
C GLU A 838 -27.51 -20.72 15.36
N THR A 839 -28.35 -21.25 16.25
CA THR A 839 -28.95 -22.58 16.09
C THR A 839 -29.92 -22.64 14.90
N PHE A 840 -30.78 -21.63 14.74
CA PHE A 840 -31.68 -21.52 13.59
C PHE A 840 -30.89 -21.41 12.27
N ILE A 841 -29.89 -20.53 12.22
CA ILE A 841 -29.05 -20.29 11.04
C ILE A 841 -28.23 -21.54 10.67
N ARG A 842 -27.66 -22.23 11.65
CA ARG A 842 -26.95 -23.50 11.44
C ARG A 842 -27.84 -24.57 10.80
N LYS A 843 -29.11 -24.68 11.22
CA LYS A 843 -30.07 -25.61 10.61
C LYS A 843 -30.41 -25.19 9.17
N LEU A 844 -30.78 -23.91 8.99
CA LEU A 844 -31.22 -23.34 7.71
C LEU A 844 -30.16 -23.45 6.60
N TYR A 845 -28.89 -23.16 6.90
CA TYR A 845 -27.80 -23.22 5.91
C TYR A 845 -26.93 -24.49 6.02
N HIS A 846 -27.40 -25.50 6.76
CA HIS A 846 -26.73 -26.79 6.96
C HIS A 846 -25.24 -26.67 7.37
N LEU A 847 -24.93 -25.75 8.29
CA LEU A 847 -23.55 -25.45 8.67
C LEU A 847 -22.92 -26.59 9.49
N ARG A 848 -21.76 -27.07 9.02
CA ARG A 848 -20.93 -28.07 9.71
C ARG A 848 -20.20 -27.40 10.87
N VAL A 849 -19.77 -28.17 11.89
CA VAL A 849 -18.97 -27.63 13.02
C VAL A 849 -17.71 -26.91 12.54
N GLY A 850 -17.07 -27.42 11.47
CA GLY A 850 -15.92 -26.78 10.83
C GLY A 850 -16.25 -25.43 10.17
N ASP A 851 -17.47 -25.26 9.64
CA ASP A 851 -17.91 -24.02 9.00
C ASP A 851 -18.22 -22.94 10.06
N VAL A 852 -18.86 -23.34 11.17
CA VAL A 852 -19.10 -22.46 12.32
C VAL A 852 -17.78 -21.99 12.94
N ASN A 853 -16.78 -22.88 13.08
CA ASN A 853 -15.44 -22.50 13.54
C ASN A 853 -14.75 -21.52 12.57
N LEU A 854 -14.86 -21.75 11.26
CA LEU A 854 -14.33 -20.85 10.22
C LEU A 854 -14.95 -19.44 10.33
N ILE A 855 -16.28 -19.34 10.34
CA ILE A 855 -17.02 -18.09 10.54
C ILE A 855 -16.53 -17.37 11.80
N ASN A 856 -16.43 -18.09 12.92
CA ASN A 856 -16.03 -17.51 14.21
C ASN A 856 -14.59 -17.00 14.23
N ASP A 857 -13.64 -17.79 13.73
CA ASP A 857 -12.25 -17.37 13.65
C ASP A 857 -12.10 -16.13 12.74
N ARG A 858 -12.76 -16.13 11.57
CA ARG A 858 -12.74 -15.02 10.59
C ARG A 858 -13.32 -13.73 11.14
N LEU A 859 -14.45 -13.79 11.85
CA LEU A 859 -15.01 -12.61 12.50
C LEU A 859 -14.09 -12.11 13.63
N SER A 860 -13.50 -13.01 14.42
CA SER A 860 -12.63 -12.63 15.55
C SER A 860 -11.29 -11.98 15.16
N LEU A 861 -10.90 -12.04 13.88
CA LEU A 861 -9.58 -11.62 13.37
C LEU A 861 -9.64 -10.68 12.15
N GLY A 862 -10.64 -10.83 11.27
CA GLY A 862 -10.69 -10.17 9.96
C GLY A 862 -11.55 -8.91 9.87
N LEU A 863 -12.43 -8.67 10.85
CA LEU A 863 -13.33 -7.51 10.89
C LEU A 863 -12.54 -6.18 10.96
N PRO A 864 -12.99 -5.11 10.27
CA PRO A 864 -12.24 -3.85 10.13
C PRO A 864 -12.31 -2.93 11.36
N TYR A 865 -12.62 -3.48 12.54
CA TYR A 865 -12.73 -2.70 13.78
C TYR A 865 -11.37 -2.61 14.48
N LYS A 866 -11.02 -1.42 15.00
CA LYS A 866 -9.71 -1.16 15.62
C LYS A 866 -9.35 -2.18 16.71
N ALA A 867 -10.31 -2.55 17.55
CA ALA A 867 -10.13 -3.56 18.60
C ALA A 867 -9.72 -4.92 18.04
N ILE A 868 -10.32 -5.36 16.92
CA ILE A 868 -10.06 -6.64 16.28
C ILE A 868 -8.72 -6.63 15.53
N ARG A 869 -8.41 -5.58 14.76
CA ARG A 869 -7.07 -5.41 14.14
C ARG A 869 -5.96 -5.39 15.18
N THR A 870 -6.18 -4.69 16.30
CA THR A 870 -5.25 -4.66 17.44
C THR A 870 -5.13 -6.01 18.13
N ASN A 871 -6.21 -6.79 18.21
CA ASN A 871 -6.18 -8.15 18.75
C ASN A 871 -5.37 -9.11 17.84
N ALA A 872 -5.57 -9.02 16.52
CA ALA A 872 -4.95 -9.91 15.54
C ALA A 872 -3.41 -9.88 15.54
N VAL A 873 -2.80 -8.74 15.88
CA VAL A 873 -1.33 -8.53 15.88
C VAL A 873 -0.67 -8.69 17.25
N LYS A 874 -1.44 -8.87 18.34
CA LYS A 874 -0.89 -9.10 19.69
C LYS A 874 -0.32 -10.51 19.84
N ALA A 875 0.60 -10.67 20.79
CA ALA A 875 1.04 -11.98 21.29
C ALA A 875 -0.15 -12.89 21.64
N VAL A 876 -0.01 -14.18 21.42
CA VAL A 876 -1.10 -15.15 21.64
C VAL A 876 -1.17 -15.61 23.10
N ASP A 877 -2.38 -15.63 23.68
CA ASP A 877 -2.59 -16.14 25.04
C ASP A 877 -2.36 -17.66 25.12
N LYS A 878 -1.77 -18.13 26.22
CA LYS A 878 -1.55 -19.57 26.48
C LYS A 878 -2.79 -20.45 26.29
N LYS A 879 -3.99 -19.94 26.65
CA LYS A 879 -5.27 -20.64 26.45
C LYS A 879 -5.58 -20.94 24.97
N ILE A 880 -5.15 -20.07 24.06
CA ILE A 880 -5.37 -20.20 22.62
C ILE A 880 -4.33 -21.16 22.02
N ILE A 881 -3.08 -21.12 22.51
CA ILE A 881 -2.03 -22.10 22.15
C ILE A 881 -2.48 -23.52 22.53
N GLU A 882 -3.00 -23.73 23.75
CA GLU A 882 -3.51 -25.04 24.18
C GLU A 882 -4.70 -25.51 23.33
N ARG A 883 -5.65 -24.62 23.00
CA ARG A 883 -6.77 -24.96 22.10
C ARG A 883 -6.29 -25.30 20.69
N PHE A 884 -5.29 -24.60 20.17
CA PHE A 884 -4.66 -24.89 18.88
C PHE A 884 -4.03 -26.29 18.90
N LYS A 885 -3.23 -26.60 19.94
CA LYS A 885 -2.63 -27.92 20.17
C LYS A 885 -3.69 -29.02 20.22
N GLN A 886 -4.76 -28.84 20.98
CA GLN A 886 -5.84 -29.84 21.10
C GLN A 886 -6.47 -30.15 19.73
N ILE A 887 -6.78 -29.11 18.94
CA ILE A 887 -7.40 -29.28 17.61
C ILE A 887 -6.44 -29.94 16.63
N LEU A 888 -5.15 -29.54 16.64
CA LEU A 888 -4.10 -30.18 15.85
C LEU A 888 -4.00 -31.67 16.20
N GLN A 889 -3.94 -32.02 17.48
CA GLN A 889 -3.87 -33.40 17.97
C GLN A 889 -5.10 -34.22 17.56
N THR A 890 -6.32 -33.73 17.81
CA THR A 890 -7.55 -34.44 17.44
C THR A 890 -7.72 -34.60 15.92
N THR A 891 -7.15 -33.70 15.12
CA THR A 891 -7.20 -33.79 13.65
C THR A 891 -6.15 -34.76 13.09
N LEU A 892 -4.95 -34.83 13.68
CA LEU A 892 -3.86 -35.69 13.23
C LEU A 892 -3.97 -37.14 13.72
N LEU A 893 -4.42 -37.36 14.97
CA LEU A 893 -4.40 -38.69 15.60
C LEU A 893 -5.12 -39.81 14.80
N PRO A 894 -6.25 -39.56 14.09
CA PRO A 894 -6.88 -40.59 13.24
C PRO A 894 -6.07 -41.00 12.00
N PHE A 895 -4.98 -40.30 11.70
CA PHE A 895 -4.10 -40.50 10.54
C PHE A 895 -2.65 -40.81 10.95
N ASP A 896 -2.38 -41.00 12.24
CA ASP A 896 -1.07 -41.44 12.73
C ASP A 896 -0.94 -42.96 12.53
N MET A 897 -0.05 -43.35 11.61
CA MET A 897 0.27 -44.73 11.27
C MET A 897 1.57 -45.19 11.93
N SER A 898 2.12 -44.39 12.84
CA SER A 898 3.39 -44.67 13.51
C SER A 898 3.31 -45.84 14.49
N ASP A 899 4.42 -46.55 14.69
CA ASP A 899 4.54 -47.59 15.73
C ASP A 899 4.35 -47.03 17.15
N THR A 900 4.69 -45.75 17.34
CA THR A 900 4.62 -44.99 18.58
C THR A 900 3.61 -43.84 18.47
N PRO A 901 2.70 -43.65 19.46
CA PRO A 901 1.68 -42.61 19.38
C PRO A 901 2.26 -41.19 19.28
N LEU A 902 1.70 -40.38 18.37
CA LEU A 902 2.02 -38.96 18.21
C LEU A 902 1.71 -38.17 19.49
N CYS A 903 2.77 -37.71 20.14
CA CYS A 903 2.73 -36.70 21.18
C CYS A 903 2.85 -35.30 20.56
N ILE A 904 2.12 -34.33 21.12
CA ILE A 904 2.24 -32.91 20.76
C ILE A 904 2.57 -32.09 22.01
N GLU A 905 3.67 -31.36 21.98
CA GLU A 905 4.21 -30.60 23.11
C GLU A 905 4.44 -29.14 22.72
N ILE A 906 4.25 -28.21 23.66
CA ILE A 906 4.60 -26.79 23.48
C ILE A 906 5.97 -26.59 24.10
N LEU A 907 6.88 -25.96 23.37
CA LEU A 907 8.24 -25.68 23.84
C LEU A 907 8.35 -24.23 24.31
N ASP A 908 8.90 -24.05 25.51
CA ASP A 908 9.28 -22.73 26.01
C ASP A 908 10.71 -22.42 25.52
N VAL A 909 10.78 -21.56 24.50
CA VAL A 909 12.05 -21.09 23.90
C VAL A 909 12.48 -19.74 24.52
N GLY A 910 11.87 -19.35 25.65
CA GLY A 910 12.12 -18.11 26.36
C GLY A 910 11.07 -17.03 26.11
N VAL A 911 10.85 -16.20 27.13
CA VAL A 911 9.79 -15.17 27.20
C VAL A 911 9.90 -14.09 26.11
N PHE A 912 11.07 -13.95 25.49
CA PHE A 912 11.38 -12.91 24.49
C PHE A 912 11.44 -13.42 23.04
N SER A 913 11.02 -14.66 22.78
CA SER A 913 10.95 -15.18 21.41
C SER A 913 9.74 -14.58 20.66
N PRO A 914 9.93 -14.01 19.44
CA PRO A 914 8.81 -13.62 18.57
C PRO A 914 8.09 -14.84 17.96
N TRP A 915 8.54 -16.07 18.27
CA TRP A 915 8.04 -17.34 17.79
C TRP A 915 7.65 -18.29 18.94
N VAL A 916 6.55 -19.02 18.80
CA VAL A 916 6.15 -20.10 19.71
C VAL A 916 6.31 -21.43 18.98
N PHE A 917 6.88 -22.43 19.65
CA PHE A 917 7.21 -23.72 19.05
C PHE A 917 6.32 -24.86 19.56
N ILE A 918 5.91 -25.73 18.64
CA ILE A 918 5.19 -26.97 18.91
C ILE A 918 6.04 -28.14 18.40
N ARG A 919 6.33 -29.12 19.24
CA ARG A 919 6.93 -30.40 18.85
C ARG A 919 5.84 -31.42 18.53
N LEU A 920 6.00 -32.13 17.42
CA LEU A 920 5.26 -33.33 17.04
C LEU A 920 6.25 -34.49 16.99
N GLY A 921 6.04 -35.54 17.77
CA GLY A 921 6.98 -36.66 17.84
C GLY A 921 6.60 -37.69 18.90
N GLU A 922 7.54 -38.53 19.29
CA GLU A 922 7.31 -39.55 20.32
C GLU A 922 7.24 -38.97 21.74
N GLN A 923 6.62 -39.71 22.66
CA GLN A 923 6.47 -39.31 24.06
C GLN A 923 7.78 -39.32 24.86
N GLU A 924 8.76 -40.13 24.47
CA GLU A 924 10.11 -40.03 25.06
C GLU A 924 10.80 -38.74 24.61
N LYS A 925 11.53 -38.11 25.54
CA LYS A 925 12.29 -36.89 25.27
C LYS A 925 13.52 -37.22 24.41
N SER A 926 13.32 -37.24 23.10
CA SER A 926 14.40 -37.06 22.13
C SER A 926 15.20 -35.80 22.47
N GLU A 927 16.49 -35.78 22.13
CA GLU A 927 17.31 -34.56 22.18
C GLU A 927 16.57 -33.39 21.49
N ILE A 928 16.57 -32.23 22.14
CA ILE A 928 16.00 -30.99 21.59
C ILE A 928 17.09 -30.34 20.72
N PRO A 929 16.77 -29.74 19.56
CA PRO A 929 17.71 -28.92 18.80
C PRO A 929 18.40 -27.88 19.69
N SER A 930 19.67 -27.57 19.40
CA SER A 930 20.39 -26.53 20.14
C SER A 930 19.73 -25.16 19.94
N SER A 931 19.83 -24.27 20.95
CA SER A 931 19.31 -22.91 20.84
C SER A 931 19.88 -22.16 19.63
N GLU A 932 21.15 -22.41 19.30
CA GLU A 932 21.81 -21.90 18.10
C GLU A 932 21.09 -22.36 16.82
N HIS A 933 20.82 -23.66 16.67
CA HIS A 933 20.12 -24.20 15.51
C HIS A 933 18.71 -23.60 15.36
N LEU A 934 17.96 -23.50 16.46
CA LEU A 934 16.64 -22.85 16.46
C LEU A 934 16.74 -21.38 16.04
N MET A 935 17.73 -20.63 16.56
CA MET A 935 17.90 -19.20 16.26
C MET A 935 18.38 -18.95 14.83
N THR A 936 19.23 -19.80 14.26
CA THR A 936 19.57 -19.77 12.83
C THR A 936 18.32 -20.00 11.98
N THR A 937 17.50 -21.01 12.31
CA THR A 937 16.28 -21.31 11.55
C THR A 937 15.20 -20.24 11.69
N ILE A 938 15.08 -19.59 12.85
CA ILE A 938 14.26 -18.38 13.05
C ILE A 938 14.76 -17.24 12.15
N GLY A 939 16.08 -16.98 12.14
CA GLY A 939 16.69 -15.96 11.28
C GLY A 939 16.38 -16.18 9.80
N MET A 940 16.50 -17.42 9.32
CA MET A 940 16.11 -17.79 7.95
C MET A 940 14.61 -17.65 7.70
N GLY A 941 13.75 -18.03 8.66
CA GLY A 941 12.29 -17.92 8.54
C GLY A 941 11.82 -16.47 8.40
N ASP A 942 12.34 -15.57 9.24
CA ASP A 942 12.01 -14.14 9.15
C ASP A 942 12.69 -13.44 7.96
N PHE A 943 13.87 -13.89 7.51
CA PHE A 943 14.46 -13.45 6.23
C PHE A 943 13.65 -13.91 4.99
N LEU A 944 12.77 -14.91 5.14
CA LEU A 944 11.84 -15.36 4.11
C LEU A 944 10.40 -14.89 4.36
N ASP A 945 10.19 -13.96 5.30
CA ASP A 945 8.88 -13.42 5.73
C ASP A 945 7.85 -14.50 6.18
N ALA A 946 8.27 -15.75 6.34
CA ALA A 946 7.42 -16.90 6.65
C ALA A 946 6.94 -16.86 8.11
N SER A 947 5.65 -17.09 8.38
CA SER A 947 5.08 -17.14 9.73
C SER A 947 4.97 -18.54 10.33
N LEU A 948 5.31 -19.57 9.54
CA LEU A 948 5.42 -20.97 9.93
C LEU A 948 6.77 -21.48 9.42
N VAL A 949 7.54 -22.13 10.29
CA VAL A 949 8.78 -22.81 9.93
C VAL A 949 8.72 -24.26 10.42
N GLU A 950 8.99 -25.18 9.50
CA GLU A 950 9.01 -26.62 9.74
C GLU A 950 10.47 -27.07 9.89
N ILE A 951 10.83 -27.62 11.06
CA ILE A 951 12.18 -28.09 11.36
C ILE A 951 12.13 -29.60 11.67
N PRO A 952 12.40 -30.47 10.69
CA PRO A 952 12.59 -31.90 10.92
C PRO A 952 13.87 -32.13 11.73
N PHE A 953 13.78 -32.83 12.85
CA PHE A 953 14.93 -33.18 13.68
C PHE A 953 14.76 -34.59 14.25
N LYS A 954 15.55 -35.54 13.75
CA LYS A 954 15.38 -36.98 13.97
C LYS A 954 13.92 -37.38 13.65
N ASP A 955 13.29 -38.19 14.49
CA ASP A 955 11.90 -38.64 14.34
C ASP A 955 10.87 -37.63 14.88
N SER A 956 11.24 -36.36 15.05
CA SER A 956 10.36 -35.27 15.50
C SER A 956 10.30 -34.13 14.49
N LEU A 957 9.15 -33.46 14.43
CA LEU A 957 8.94 -32.21 13.69
C LEU A 957 8.72 -31.07 14.68
N TYR A 958 9.50 -30.00 14.55
CA TYR A 958 9.34 -28.78 15.34
C TYR A 958 8.70 -27.73 14.44
N LEU A 959 7.55 -27.21 14.86
CA LEU A 959 6.79 -26.18 14.16
C LEU A 959 6.96 -24.86 14.91
N GLY A 960 7.78 -23.96 14.38
CA GLY A 960 7.79 -22.57 14.81
C GLY A 960 6.63 -21.84 14.17
N ILE A 961 5.78 -21.17 14.96
CA ILE A 961 4.71 -20.30 14.47
C ILE A 961 4.85 -18.91 15.11
N LEU A 962 4.74 -17.85 14.30
CA LEU A 962 4.92 -16.48 14.77
C LEU A 962 3.93 -16.14 15.91
N ASN A 963 4.42 -15.47 16.96
CA ASN A 963 3.69 -15.12 18.17
C ASN A 963 2.75 -13.91 17.94
N GLN A 964 1.82 -14.06 16.99
CA GLN A 964 0.77 -13.08 16.71
C GLN A 964 -0.57 -13.81 16.57
N ARG A 965 -1.58 -13.39 17.34
CA ARG A 965 -2.90 -14.00 17.50
C ARG A 965 -3.61 -14.42 16.20
N ARG A 966 -3.34 -13.74 15.07
CA ARG A 966 -3.86 -14.08 13.74
C ARG A 966 -3.44 -15.43 13.17
N TYR A 967 -2.28 -15.97 13.56
CA TYR A 967 -1.83 -17.30 13.12
C TYR A 967 -2.46 -18.43 13.95
N TRP A 968 -2.91 -18.12 15.17
CA TRP A 968 -3.38 -19.08 16.16
C TRP A 968 -4.91 -19.16 16.21
N SER A 969 -5.50 -20.02 15.39
CA SER A 969 -6.96 -20.21 15.34
C SER A 969 -7.35 -21.69 15.23
N SER A 970 -8.63 -21.99 15.47
CA SER A 970 -9.15 -23.37 15.33
C SER A 970 -9.02 -23.84 13.87
N THR A 971 -9.29 -22.93 12.94
CA THR A 971 -9.17 -23.09 11.50
C THR A 971 -7.71 -23.26 11.07
N SER A 972 -6.79 -22.48 11.64
CA SER A 972 -5.35 -22.60 11.36
C SER A 972 -4.81 -23.97 11.75
N ALA A 973 -5.12 -24.43 12.98
CA ALA A 973 -4.71 -25.75 13.47
C ALA A 973 -5.23 -26.88 12.57
N ARG A 974 -6.50 -26.81 12.17
CA ARG A 974 -7.12 -27.78 11.25
C ARG A 974 -6.49 -27.74 9.85
N THR A 975 -6.19 -26.55 9.32
CA THR A 975 -5.61 -26.39 7.97
C THR A 975 -4.18 -26.94 7.92
N LEU A 976 -3.37 -26.64 8.94
CA LEU A 976 -2.03 -27.19 9.15
C LEU A 976 -2.06 -28.73 9.27
N ALA A 977 -3.00 -29.27 10.06
CA ALA A 977 -3.17 -30.73 10.18
C ALA A 977 -3.49 -31.39 8.84
N LEU A 978 -4.46 -30.83 8.10
CA LEU A 978 -4.87 -31.34 6.79
C LEU A 978 -3.74 -31.26 5.76
N ASP A 979 -2.88 -30.25 5.83
CA ASP A 979 -1.73 -30.12 4.94
C ASP A 979 -0.65 -31.17 5.23
N LEU A 980 -0.31 -31.40 6.52
CA LEU A 980 0.60 -32.47 6.94
C LEU A 980 0.09 -33.86 6.52
N ILE A 981 -1.22 -34.12 6.68
CA ILE A 981 -1.87 -35.36 6.22
C ILE A 981 -1.79 -35.48 4.70
N LYS A 982 -2.13 -34.42 3.95
CA LYS A 982 -2.14 -34.41 2.48
C LYS A 982 -0.74 -34.60 1.88
N ARG A 983 0.30 -34.06 2.54
CA ARG A 983 1.71 -34.27 2.18
C ARG A 983 2.24 -35.66 2.58
N GLY A 984 1.48 -36.45 3.34
CA GLY A 984 1.94 -37.74 3.87
C GLY A 984 3.17 -37.58 4.77
N HIS A 985 3.24 -36.48 5.55
CA HIS A 985 4.47 -36.04 6.20
C HIS A 985 5.08 -37.16 7.08
N PRO A 986 6.41 -37.40 7.04
CA PRO A 986 7.05 -38.53 7.76
C PRO A 986 6.73 -38.62 9.25
N VAL A 987 6.41 -37.49 9.90
CA VAL A 987 5.96 -37.43 11.31
C VAL A 987 4.63 -38.15 11.59
N LEU A 988 3.92 -38.64 10.58
CA LEU A 988 2.71 -39.46 10.74
C LEU A 988 2.94 -40.95 10.45
N ASN A 989 4.18 -41.33 10.09
CA ASN A 989 4.56 -42.68 9.69
C ASN A 989 5.88 -43.11 10.37
N ARG A 990 6.14 -42.71 11.62
CA ARG A 990 7.38 -43.05 12.34
C ARG A 990 7.46 -44.56 12.59
N GLY A 991 8.60 -45.18 12.33
CA GLY A 991 8.79 -46.64 12.48
C GLY A 991 8.27 -47.47 11.30
N TYR A 992 7.32 -46.94 10.52
CA TYR A 992 6.75 -47.61 9.35
C TYR A 992 7.83 -47.80 8.26
N LYS A 993 8.26 -49.05 8.03
CA LYS A 993 9.29 -49.45 7.06
C LYS A 993 8.71 -50.06 5.80
#